data_AF-A0A2V7QCT2-F1
#
_entry.id   AF-A0A2V7QCT2-F1
#
_cell.length_a   1.000
_cell.length_b   1.000
_cell.length_c   1.000
_cell.angle_alpha   90.00
_cell.angle_beta   90.00
_cell.angle_gamma   90.00
#
_symmetry.space_group_name_H-M   'P 1'
#
loop_
_entity.id
_entity.type
_entity.pdbx_description
1 polymer ?
#
loop_
_entity_poly.entity_id
_entity_poly.type
_entity_poly.pdbx_seq_one_letter_code
_entity_poly.pdbx_strand_id
1 'polypeptide(L)'
;MTRPAGRAPPSPPAVVLRILPREAARPVHLAPAPPTRMSVMRAVVLVVLCALGAIVAAAQDTAIVIQPDSAGLMVQPPELPHAVAEDAVRRYNAATTTRLVGRSHLPHGNEWRGDVAVRNGPVVVAGRVDGTLLVINGDAILDSGAVITGDVIVIGGTVARSPTAAVTGDVRMYAAPLAYRTKGEEIALAPPDLRRWLRRLGIEKSWGTADSRSSLTLATGGTFNRVEGLPVVFGPLFDWKLHPNLRLRIDALGVFRTAGDFTGKRSDLGYLLRTELRAGETPAYGIEFRAFDDVTPVEDWGLRAGEAPAYGIEFRAFDDVTPVEDWGLRAGEVGWAAFLFQRDYRDYYLSKGIAGRAFVQPERSLRFDIEARHDWQTTVKSRDPWTVFRNDQAWRPNPPIDDGHYTTLTGLVTFDTRNDRRDPTAGWFLRARFENSRSKDVTPQTGVPTAVRAPIPTDGSYAFSRLFLDFRRYTRVSPSGRINLRVFAGGWIGGDPLPLQQRLSTGGPDPLAGYGFRHSGCNGDIIDPAFGGTRLAACDRVILAQAEYRGHLSLHWSYGSSAPEDEGAKSRFSLQGPDLVVLADAGQAWLVGSGPGRLAANRLPTFGSWLADLGLGIDWGGLGLYVAQAVTAGEPLRFTLRLDHRF
;
A
#
# COMPACT_ATOMS: atom_id res chain seq x y z
N MET A 1 -36.04 62.50 -88.09
CA MET A 1 -35.48 63.48 -87.13
C MET A 1 -34.68 62.68 -86.08
N THR A 2 -33.44 62.22 -86.31
CA THR A 2 -32.11 62.89 -86.29
C THR A 2 -31.84 63.60 -84.95
N ARG A 3 -30.79 63.32 -84.14
CA ARG A 3 -29.40 62.84 -84.38
C ARG A 3 -28.67 62.57 -83.00
N PRO A 4 -27.36 62.19 -82.91
CA PRO A 4 -26.73 60.85 -82.72
C PRO A 4 -26.01 60.64 -81.36
N ALA A 5 -25.67 59.45 -80.84
CA ALA A 5 -24.69 58.38 -81.20
C ALA A 5 -23.18 58.75 -81.11
N GLY A 6 -22.43 58.03 -80.26
CA GLY A 6 -20.96 58.13 -80.08
C GLY A 6 -20.30 56.81 -79.64
N ARG A 7 -19.79 56.08 -80.65
CA ARG A 7 -18.83 54.95 -80.74
C ARG A 7 -18.26 54.25 -79.49
N ALA A 8 -18.42 52.92 -79.49
CA ALA A 8 -17.48 51.94 -78.92
C ALA A 8 -16.65 51.26 -80.04
N PRO A 9 -15.33 51.02 -79.87
CA PRO A 9 -14.52 50.24 -80.81
C PRO A 9 -14.35 48.75 -80.39
N PRO A 10 -13.88 47.87 -81.32
CA PRO A 10 -14.08 46.41 -81.25
C PRO A 10 -12.87 45.60 -80.75
N SER A 11 -13.12 44.31 -80.51
CA SER A 11 -12.28 43.23 -79.97
C SER A 11 -11.13 42.75 -80.87
N PRO A 12 -10.09 42.13 -80.27
CA PRO A 12 -9.38 41.00 -80.91
C PRO A 12 -9.13 39.84 -79.88
N PRO A 13 -8.46 38.72 -80.24
CA PRO A 13 -9.10 37.40 -80.38
C PRO A 13 -8.72 36.39 -79.29
N ALA A 14 -9.40 35.24 -79.30
CA ALA A 14 -9.22 34.12 -78.38
C ALA A 14 -7.83 33.45 -78.49
N VAL A 15 -7.26 33.07 -77.34
CA VAL A 15 -6.15 32.11 -77.24
C VAL A 15 -6.51 31.06 -76.20
N VAL A 16 -6.54 29.81 -76.63
CA VAL A 16 -6.63 28.60 -75.79
C VAL A 16 -5.33 27.79 -75.97
N LEU A 17 -4.78 27.38 -74.82
CA LEU A 17 -3.79 26.33 -74.54
C LEU A 17 -2.32 26.50 -74.98
N ARG A 18 -1.40 26.50 -74.01
CA ARG A 18 -0.63 25.28 -73.66
C ARG A 18 0.11 25.41 -72.32
N ILE A 19 0.19 24.26 -71.67
CA ILE A 19 0.71 23.95 -70.32
C ILE A 19 2.25 24.01 -70.29
N LEU A 20 2.83 24.55 -69.22
CA LEU A 20 4.21 24.34 -68.81
C LEU A 20 4.24 23.65 -67.42
N PRO A 21 5.23 22.78 -67.13
CA PRO A 21 5.14 21.81 -66.04
C PRO A 21 5.46 22.40 -64.66
N ARG A 22 4.86 21.79 -63.63
CA ARG A 22 5.14 21.98 -62.20
C ARG A 22 6.65 21.86 -61.92
N GLU A 23 7.25 22.93 -61.39
CA GLU A 23 8.53 22.84 -60.70
C GLU A 23 8.28 22.57 -59.22
N ALA A 24 8.88 21.49 -58.72
CA ALA A 24 8.71 20.99 -57.36
C ALA A 24 9.34 21.94 -56.34
N ALA A 25 8.58 22.30 -55.31
CA ALA A 25 9.10 23.00 -54.14
C ALA A 25 10.13 22.11 -53.43
N ARG A 26 11.36 22.62 -53.29
CA ARG A 26 12.45 21.99 -52.53
C ARG A 26 12.09 21.94 -51.03
N PRO A 27 12.30 20.82 -50.33
CA PRO A 27 12.19 20.79 -48.88
C PRO A 27 13.38 21.51 -48.24
N VAL A 28 13.07 22.45 -47.34
CA VAL A 28 14.05 23.07 -46.44
C VAL A 28 14.46 22.02 -45.41
N HIS A 29 15.71 21.54 -45.50
CA HIS A 29 16.31 20.71 -44.46
C HIS A 29 16.57 21.56 -43.22
N LEU A 30 15.74 21.39 -42.19
CA LEU A 30 16.10 21.75 -40.81
C LEU A 30 17.19 20.78 -40.34
N ALA A 31 18.31 21.35 -39.87
CA ALA A 31 19.41 20.58 -39.30
C ALA A 31 18.93 19.77 -38.08
N PRO A 32 19.37 18.52 -37.90
CA PRO A 32 19.04 17.76 -36.71
C PRO A 32 19.70 18.40 -35.48
N ALA A 33 18.91 18.55 -34.41
CA ALA A 33 19.40 18.97 -33.10
C ALA A 33 20.53 18.03 -32.64
N PRO A 34 21.58 18.55 -31.97
CA PRO A 34 22.67 17.71 -31.51
C PRO A 34 22.18 16.68 -30.49
N PRO A 35 22.62 15.43 -30.56
CA PRO A 35 22.24 14.42 -29.58
C PRO A 35 22.77 14.85 -28.20
N THR A 36 21.86 15.06 -27.26
CA THR A 36 22.16 15.27 -25.85
C THR A 36 22.96 14.06 -25.34
N ARG A 37 24.22 14.31 -24.99
CA ARG A 37 25.11 13.32 -24.36
C ARG A 37 24.57 12.97 -22.96
N MET A 38 23.63 12.02 -22.89
CA MET A 38 23.18 11.37 -21.65
C MET A 38 23.73 9.94 -21.52
N SER A 39 24.97 9.71 -21.96
CA SER A 39 25.57 8.36 -22.00
C SER A 39 26.17 7.90 -20.66
N VAL A 40 26.54 8.83 -19.77
CA VAL A 40 27.31 8.45 -18.56
C VAL A 40 26.38 7.89 -17.47
N MET A 41 25.19 8.45 -17.30
CA MET A 41 24.22 7.99 -16.30
C MET A 41 23.62 6.62 -16.67
N ARG A 42 23.47 6.33 -17.97
CA ARG A 42 23.01 5.02 -18.49
C ARG A 42 23.99 3.89 -18.18
N ALA A 43 25.29 4.15 -18.34
CA ALA A 43 26.33 3.15 -18.04
C ALA A 43 26.45 2.89 -16.53
N VAL A 44 26.38 3.94 -15.70
CA VAL A 44 26.46 3.80 -14.24
C VAL A 44 25.29 3.01 -13.67
N VAL A 45 24.05 3.28 -14.11
CA VAL A 45 22.87 2.54 -13.63
C VAL A 45 22.90 1.08 -14.09
N LEU A 46 23.34 0.79 -15.32
CA LEU A 46 23.44 -0.59 -15.82
C LEU A 46 24.54 -1.38 -15.10
N VAL A 47 25.69 -0.75 -14.82
CA VAL A 47 26.80 -1.38 -14.07
C VAL A 47 26.40 -1.64 -12.62
N VAL A 48 25.67 -0.71 -11.98
CA VAL A 48 25.13 -0.92 -10.63
C VAL A 48 24.11 -2.07 -10.63
N LEU A 49 23.17 -2.11 -11.58
CA LEU A 49 22.19 -3.20 -11.71
C LEU A 49 22.83 -4.57 -12.01
N CYS A 50 23.86 -4.62 -12.85
CA CYS A 50 24.59 -5.86 -13.15
C CYS A 50 25.47 -6.32 -11.97
N ALA A 51 26.10 -5.39 -11.24
CA ALA A 51 26.85 -5.71 -10.03
C ALA A 51 25.94 -6.21 -8.89
N LEU A 52 24.71 -5.71 -8.80
CA LEU A 52 23.69 -6.18 -7.87
C LEU A 52 23.12 -7.54 -8.29
N GLY A 53 22.94 -7.79 -9.59
CA GLY A 53 22.45 -9.08 -10.11
C GLY A 53 23.36 -10.27 -9.79
N ALA A 54 24.68 -10.05 -9.71
CA ALA A 54 25.65 -11.10 -9.37
C ALA A 54 25.62 -11.49 -7.88
N ILE A 55 25.13 -10.62 -6.98
CA ILE A 55 25.04 -10.90 -5.54
C ILE A 55 23.73 -11.64 -5.20
N VAL A 56 22.70 -11.55 -6.04
CA VAL A 56 21.39 -12.17 -5.82
C VAL A 56 21.41 -13.70 -6.06
N ALA A 57 22.45 -14.25 -6.68
CA ALA A 57 22.54 -15.69 -6.94
C ALA A 57 22.90 -16.55 -5.70
N ALA A 58 23.18 -15.94 -4.53
CA ALA A 58 23.59 -16.67 -3.33
C ALA A 58 22.70 -16.47 -2.09
N ALA A 59 21.50 -15.89 -2.22
CA ALA A 59 20.63 -15.61 -1.07
C ALA A 59 19.18 -16.01 -1.35
N GLN A 60 18.86 -17.29 -1.16
CA GLN A 60 17.49 -17.78 -1.12
C GLN A 60 17.20 -18.32 0.28
N ASP A 61 16.44 -17.54 1.05
CA ASP A 61 15.38 -17.99 1.98
C ASP A 61 15.12 -16.93 3.06
N THR A 62 14.06 -16.15 2.86
CA THR A 62 13.40 -15.40 3.93
C THR A 62 11.89 -15.34 3.70
N ALA A 63 11.14 -15.97 4.59
CA ALA A 63 9.82 -15.48 4.96
C ALA A 63 10.01 -14.16 5.74
N ILE A 64 9.42 -13.08 5.22
CA ILE A 64 9.64 -11.71 5.68
C ILE A 64 8.36 -11.18 6.32
N VAL A 65 8.52 -10.55 7.48
CA VAL A 65 7.45 -9.89 8.24
C VAL A 65 7.45 -8.40 7.81
N ILE A 66 6.50 -7.97 6.97
CA ILE A 66 6.36 -6.61 6.37
C ILE A 66 5.16 -5.85 6.94
N GLN A 67 5.29 -4.60 7.43
CA GLN A 67 4.12 -3.81 7.88
C GLN A 67 3.28 -3.47 6.63
N PRO A 68 2.04 -3.97 6.49
CA PRO A 68 1.11 -3.41 5.53
C PRO A 68 0.61 -2.08 6.11
N ASP A 69 0.18 -1.19 5.23
CA ASP A 69 -0.38 0.13 5.54
C ASP A 69 0.68 1.21 5.76
N SER A 70 1.38 1.61 4.69
CA SER A 70 1.83 3.00 4.50
C SER A 70 2.41 3.17 3.10
N ALA A 71 1.75 3.99 2.28
CA ALA A 71 2.43 4.69 1.20
C ALA A 71 2.69 6.15 1.60
N GLY A 72 2.82 6.43 2.90
CA GLY A 72 3.48 7.63 3.38
C GLY A 72 4.90 7.35 3.85
N LEU A 73 5.54 8.43 4.28
CA LEU A 73 6.93 8.49 4.69
C LEU A 73 7.13 7.74 6.02
N MET A 74 7.25 6.40 5.94
CA MET A 74 7.59 5.58 7.10
C MET A 74 9.05 5.79 7.50
N VAL A 75 9.32 6.65 8.49
CA VAL A 75 10.54 6.51 9.31
C VAL A 75 10.39 5.24 10.15
N GLN A 76 11.36 4.34 10.01
CA GLN A 76 11.39 3.02 10.62
C GLN A 76 11.03 3.04 12.12
N PRO A 77 10.28 2.05 12.65
CA PRO A 77 10.36 1.71 14.06
C PRO A 77 11.83 1.41 14.42
N PRO A 78 12.28 1.62 15.67
CA PRO A 78 13.63 1.26 16.06
C PRO A 78 13.91 -0.18 15.65
N GLU A 79 14.90 -0.40 14.78
CA GLU A 79 15.36 -1.75 14.47
C GLU A 79 16.14 -2.26 15.68
N LEU A 80 15.93 -3.53 16.03
CA LEU A 80 16.70 -4.17 17.09
C LEU A 80 18.18 -4.12 16.68
N PRO A 81 19.09 -3.59 17.53
CA PRO A 81 20.51 -3.54 17.18
C PRO A 81 21.02 -4.92 16.79
N HIS A 82 21.77 -5.02 15.70
CA HIS A 82 22.16 -6.32 15.12
C HIS A 82 22.84 -7.23 16.14
N ALA A 83 23.71 -6.68 16.98
CA ALA A 83 24.39 -7.40 18.06
C ALA A 83 23.41 -7.99 19.09
N VAL A 84 22.30 -7.31 19.39
CA VAL A 84 21.26 -7.80 20.31
C VAL A 84 20.44 -8.91 19.64
N ALA A 85 20.16 -8.76 18.35
CA ALA A 85 19.46 -9.77 17.56
C ALA A 85 20.27 -11.08 17.49
N GLU A 86 21.58 -10.99 17.22
CA GLU A 86 22.50 -12.12 17.22
C GLU A 86 22.64 -12.75 18.61
N ASP A 87 22.76 -11.95 19.68
CA ASP A 87 22.82 -12.45 21.06
C ASP A 87 21.54 -13.21 21.44
N ALA A 88 20.37 -12.68 21.08
CA ALA A 88 19.08 -13.33 21.36
C ALA A 88 18.95 -14.67 20.63
N VAL A 89 19.33 -14.73 19.35
CA VAL A 89 19.34 -15.97 18.57
C VAL A 89 20.31 -16.99 19.17
N ARG A 90 21.53 -16.56 19.54
CA ARG A 90 22.53 -17.42 20.18
C ARG A 90 22.02 -18.00 21.50
N ARG A 91 21.41 -17.18 22.35
CA ARG A 91 20.87 -17.61 23.66
C ARG A 91 19.68 -18.55 23.52
N TYR A 92 18.78 -18.29 22.58
CA TYR A 92 17.66 -19.18 22.29
C TYR A 92 18.14 -20.55 21.80
N ASN A 93 19.16 -20.57 20.93
CA ASN A 93 19.70 -21.79 20.35
C ASN A 93 20.72 -22.53 21.24
N ALA A 94 21.14 -21.96 22.36
CA ALA A 94 22.10 -22.64 23.24
C ALA A 94 21.52 -23.97 23.75
N ALA A 95 22.35 -25.01 23.79
CA ALA A 95 21.93 -26.36 24.19
C ALA A 95 21.48 -26.44 25.66
N THR A 96 21.87 -25.46 26.48
CA THR A 96 21.53 -25.33 27.90
C THR A 96 20.22 -24.58 28.15
N THR A 97 19.60 -24.02 27.11
CA THR A 97 18.40 -23.19 27.23
C THR A 97 17.14 -24.02 27.03
N THR A 98 16.23 -23.98 28.00
CA THR A 98 14.88 -24.53 27.87
C THR A 98 14.05 -23.65 26.95
N ARG A 99 13.58 -24.21 25.83
CA ARG A 99 12.86 -23.48 24.78
C ARG A 99 11.34 -23.68 24.94
N LEU A 100 10.61 -22.58 25.09
CA LEU A 100 9.15 -22.58 25.18
C LEU A 100 8.55 -21.73 24.05
N VAL A 101 7.31 -22.04 23.66
CA VAL A 101 6.59 -21.36 22.58
C VAL A 101 5.16 -21.06 23.03
N GLY A 102 4.71 -19.83 22.79
CA GLY A 102 3.38 -19.38 23.19
C GLY A 102 3.30 -18.94 24.64
N ARG A 103 2.07 -18.87 25.17
CA ARG A 103 1.81 -18.43 26.54
C ARG A 103 2.44 -19.41 27.54
N SER A 104 3.24 -18.88 28.46
CA SER A 104 3.92 -19.67 29.50
C SER A 104 3.62 -19.09 30.88
N HIS A 105 3.39 -19.95 31.88
CA HIS A 105 3.12 -19.53 33.25
C HIS A 105 3.90 -20.42 34.22
N LEU A 106 4.74 -19.79 35.06
CA LEU A 106 5.45 -20.43 36.16
C LEU A 106 4.77 -20.05 37.48
N PRO A 107 3.93 -20.92 38.07
CA PRO A 107 3.23 -20.61 39.31
C PRO A 107 4.17 -20.56 40.52
N HIS A 108 3.68 -19.99 41.62
CA HIS A 108 4.41 -19.92 42.88
C HIS A 108 4.82 -21.31 43.40
N GLY A 109 6.02 -21.44 43.95
CA GLY A 109 6.56 -22.69 44.47
C GLY A 109 7.19 -23.61 43.41
N ASN A 110 7.04 -23.30 42.12
CA ASN A 110 7.69 -24.04 41.04
C ASN A 110 8.99 -23.37 40.62
N GLU A 111 9.90 -24.17 40.05
CA GLU A 111 11.20 -23.72 39.59
C GLU A 111 11.46 -24.15 38.14
N TRP A 112 11.98 -23.23 37.33
CA TRP A 112 12.69 -23.56 36.10
C TRP A 112 14.19 -23.53 36.37
N ARG A 113 14.87 -24.64 36.07
CA ARG A 113 16.31 -24.79 36.29
C ARG A 113 17.06 -24.52 34.98
N GLY A 114 18.00 -23.59 35.02
CA GLY A 114 18.78 -23.16 33.85
C GLY A 114 18.13 -22.01 33.08
N ASP A 115 18.75 -21.64 31.97
CA ASP A 115 18.27 -20.56 31.10
C ASP A 115 16.96 -20.96 30.42
N VAL A 116 16.02 -20.02 30.32
CA VAL A 116 14.71 -20.24 29.68
C VAL A 116 14.49 -19.19 28.62
N ALA A 117 14.11 -19.63 27.42
CA ALA A 117 13.74 -18.73 26.33
C ALA A 117 12.33 -19.04 25.82
N VAL A 118 11.45 -18.03 25.85
CA VAL A 118 10.07 -18.13 25.39
C VAL A 118 9.87 -17.29 24.14
N ARG A 119 9.24 -17.85 23.11
CA ARG A 119 8.90 -17.10 21.88
C ARG A 119 7.39 -17.03 21.63
N ASN A 120 6.92 -15.91 21.06
CA ASN A 120 5.56 -15.69 20.55
C ASN A 120 4.44 -15.89 21.58
N GLY A 121 4.60 -15.39 22.80
CA GLY A 121 3.53 -15.39 23.79
C GLY A 121 3.95 -14.76 25.12
N PRO A 122 2.97 -14.36 25.95
CA PRO A 122 3.27 -13.75 27.24
C PRO A 122 3.79 -14.79 28.23
N VAL A 123 4.70 -14.35 29.11
CA VAL A 123 5.28 -15.14 30.20
C VAL A 123 4.86 -14.53 31.52
N VAL A 124 4.22 -15.32 32.37
CA VAL A 124 3.90 -14.93 33.75
C VAL A 124 4.76 -15.76 34.69
N VAL A 125 5.50 -15.11 35.58
CA VAL A 125 6.43 -15.76 36.52
C VAL A 125 6.05 -15.35 37.94
N ALA A 126 5.61 -16.32 38.74
CA ALA A 126 5.40 -16.19 40.19
C ALA A 126 6.32 -17.11 41.00
N GLY A 127 7.01 -18.05 40.34
CA GLY A 127 7.99 -18.98 40.93
C GLY A 127 9.44 -18.55 40.75
N ARG A 128 10.37 -19.51 40.76
CA ARG A 128 11.82 -19.26 40.66
C ARG A 128 12.38 -19.66 39.30
N VAL A 129 13.19 -18.81 38.68
CA VAL A 129 13.99 -19.14 37.49
C VAL A 129 15.46 -19.12 37.91
N ASP A 130 16.10 -20.29 37.91
CA ASP A 130 17.51 -20.43 38.23
C ASP A 130 18.37 -20.30 36.97
N GLY A 131 18.36 -19.11 36.38
CA GLY A 131 19.03 -18.78 35.12
C GLY A 131 18.52 -17.48 34.48
N THR A 132 18.89 -17.26 33.22
CA THR A 132 18.43 -16.12 32.42
C THR A 132 17.05 -16.38 31.82
N LEU A 133 16.17 -15.39 31.87
CA LEU A 133 14.88 -15.41 31.17
C LEU A 133 14.93 -14.54 29.90
N LEU A 134 14.84 -15.16 28.74
CA LEU A 134 14.72 -14.49 27.44
C LEU A 134 13.28 -14.60 26.92
N VAL A 135 12.63 -13.48 26.61
CA VAL A 135 11.30 -13.45 25.98
C VAL A 135 11.40 -12.76 24.62
N ILE A 136 10.97 -13.46 23.57
CA ILE A 136 11.03 -13.00 22.19
C ILE A 136 9.61 -12.83 21.63
N ASN A 137 9.30 -11.62 21.19
CA ASN A 137 8.02 -11.19 20.66
C ASN A 137 6.86 -11.54 21.62
N GLY A 138 7.02 -11.19 22.90
CA GLY A 138 6.05 -11.45 23.98
C GLY A 138 6.34 -10.62 25.23
N ASP A 139 5.33 -10.44 26.07
CA ASP A 139 5.42 -9.66 27.31
C ASP A 139 5.84 -10.54 28.49
N ALA A 140 6.61 -10.00 29.45
CA ALA A 140 6.99 -10.69 30.68
C ALA A 140 6.34 -10.03 31.90
N ILE A 141 5.64 -10.81 32.73
CA ILE A 141 4.99 -10.37 33.97
C ILE A 141 5.67 -11.12 35.12
N LEU A 142 6.39 -10.39 35.98
CA LEU A 142 7.01 -10.92 37.19
C LEU A 142 6.12 -10.58 38.38
N ASP A 143 5.36 -11.57 38.83
CA ASP A 143 4.41 -11.46 39.93
C ASP A 143 5.12 -11.42 41.30
N SER A 144 4.35 -11.16 42.35
CA SER A 144 4.86 -11.12 43.72
C SER A 144 5.52 -12.45 44.12
N GLY A 145 6.77 -12.39 44.59
CA GLY A 145 7.54 -13.57 44.98
C GLY A 145 8.34 -14.23 43.85
N ALA A 146 8.29 -13.70 42.63
CA ALA A 146 9.13 -14.18 41.54
C ALA A 146 10.62 -13.94 41.84
N VAL A 147 11.45 -14.96 41.64
CA VAL A 147 12.91 -14.86 41.83
C VAL A 147 13.64 -15.34 40.58
N ILE A 148 14.41 -14.46 39.96
CA ILE A 148 15.25 -14.77 38.80
C ILE A 148 16.72 -14.54 39.18
N THR A 149 17.54 -15.58 39.07
CA THR A 149 18.96 -15.50 39.46
C THR A 149 19.86 -14.94 38.35
N GLY A 150 19.44 -15.00 37.09
CA GLY A 150 20.14 -14.42 35.94
C GLY A 150 19.51 -13.13 35.41
N ASP A 151 19.80 -12.84 34.14
CA ASP A 151 19.27 -11.67 33.43
C ASP A 151 17.81 -11.87 33.01
N VAL A 152 17.09 -10.77 32.79
CA VAL A 152 15.79 -10.76 32.12
C VAL A 152 15.91 -9.94 30.84
N ILE A 153 15.76 -10.60 29.69
CA ILE A 153 15.88 -9.96 28.37
C ILE A 153 14.55 -10.11 27.66
N VAL A 154 13.88 -8.99 27.37
CA VAL A 154 12.61 -8.99 26.62
C VAL A 154 12.79 -8.23 25.33
N ILE A 155 12.45 -8.87 24.22
CA ILE A 155 12.58 -8.35 22.86
C ILE A 155 11.20 -8.42 22.20
N GLY A 156 10.71 -7.31 21.65
CA GLY A 156 9.40 -7.24 21.02
C GLY A 156 8.21 -7.27 21.98
N GLY A 157 8.41 -6.90 23.25
CA GLY A 157 7.39 -6.86 24.29
C GLY A 157 7.81 -6.02 25.50
N THR A 158 6.99 -5.98 26.54
CA THR A 158 7.24 -5.20 27.77
C THR A 158 7.52 -6.09 28.99
N VAL A 159 8.04 -5.51 30.07
CA VAL A 159 8.25 -6.17 31.37
C VAL A 159 7.42 -5.44 32.42
N ALA A 160 6.47 -6.15 33.03
CA ALA A 160 5.76 -5.70 34.22
C ALA A 160 6.34 -6.43 35.44
N ARG A 161 6.87 -5.69 36.42
CA ARG A 161 7.52 -6.27 37.60
C ARG A 161 6.85 -5.81 38.89
N SER A 162 6.42 -6.76 39.70
CA SER A 162 5.95 -6.52 41.06
C SER A 162 7.08 -6.01 41.96
N PRO A 163 6.83 -5.08 42.90
CA PRO A 163 7.85 -4.56 43.83
C PRO A 163 8.56 -5.64 44.65
N THR A 164 7.91 -6.80 44.87
CA THR A 164 8.45 -7.92 45.65
C THR A 164 9.11 -9.01 44.79
N ALA A 165 9.16 -8.84 43.46
CA ALA A 165 9.90 -9.72 42.58
C ALA A 165 11.39 -9.38 42.62
N ALA A 166 12.26 -10.39 42.76
CA ALA A 166 13.71 -10.24 42.80
C ALA A 166 14.34 -10.71 41.48
N VAL A 167 15.14 -9.85 40.86
CA VAL A 167 16.00 -10.19 39.72
C VAL A 167 17.42 -9.87 40.13
N THR A 168 18.32 -10.85 40.06
CA THR A 168 19.71 -10.70 40.51
C THR A 168 20.61 -10.14 39.41
N GLY A 169 20.31 -10.47 38.14
CA GLY A 169 21.00 -9.92 36.96
C GLY A 169 20.33 -8.66 36.39
N ASP A 170 20.70 -8.33 35.15
CA ASP A 170 20.21 -7.12 34.48
C ASP A 170 18.85 -7.34 33.81
N VAL A 171 17.99 -6.32 33.87
CA VAL A 171 16.71 -6.29 33.13
C VAL A 171 16.88 -5.41 31.89
N ARG A 172 16.83 -6.04 30.71
CA ARG A 172 17.00 -5.39 29.40
C ARG A 172 15.72 -5.53 28.58
N MET A 173 15.19 -4.41 28.11
CA MET A 173 13.97 -4.36 27.31
C MET A 173 14.24 -3.71 25.96
N TYR A 174 13.83 -4.38 24.89
CA TYR A 174 13.86 -3.88 23.54
C TYR A 174 12.45 -3.93 22.95
N ALA A 175 11.84 -2.78 22.73
CA ALA A 175 10.49 -2.69 22.13
C ALA A 175 10.45 -3.19 20.67
N ALA A 176 11.60 -3.22 20.00
CA ALA A 176 11.73 -3.71 18.64
C ALA A 176 11.58 -5.24 18.60
N PRO A 177 10.68 -5.81 17.77
CA PRO A 177 10.55 -7.24 17.65
C PRO A 177 11.76 -7.87 16.96
N LEU A 178 12.08 -9.11 17.34
CA LEU A 178 13.10 -9.90 16.66
C LEU A 178 12.46 -10.54 15.42
N ALA A 179 12.97 -10.19 14.24
CA ALA A 179 12.66 -10.89 13.01
C ALA A 179 13.56 -12.14 12.90
N TYR A 180 12.96 -13.32 13.02
CA TYR A 180 13.66 -14.60 12.93
C TYR A 180 12.88 -15.60 12.08
N ARG A 181 13.61 -16.55 11.50
CA ARG A 181 13.05 -17.76 10.87
C ARG A 181 13.27 -18.96 11.78
N THR A 182 12.36 -19.92 11.75
CA THR A 182 12.53 -21.19 12.48
C THR A 182 13.22 -22.23 11.61
N LYS A 183 14.14 -22.98 12.19
CA LYS A 183 14.75 -24.17 11.61
C LYS A 183 14.54 -25.33 12.59
N GLY A 184 13.38 -25.98 12.49
CA GLY A 184 12.93 -26.94 13.51
C GLY A 184 12.71 -26.23 14.85
N GLU A 185 13.46 -26.64 15.88
CA GLU A 185 13.40 -26.06 17.23
C GLU A 185 14.33 -24.85 17.41
N GLU A 186 15.21 -24.57 16.47
CA GLU A 186 16.13 -23.42 16.50
C GLU A 186 15.57 -22.22 15.75
N ILE A 187 16.14 -21.04 16.00
CA ILE A 187 15.85 -19.81 15.27
C ILE A 187 17.09 -19.28 14.56
N ALA A 188 16.93 -18.58 13.45
CA ALA A 188 18.02 -17.86 12.80
C ALA A 188 17.53 -16.45 12.44
N LEU A 189 18.45 -15.48 12.40
CA LEU A 189 18.11 -14.15 11.90
C LEU A 189 17.52 -14.25 10.49
N ALA A 190 16.44 -13.52 10.26
CA ALA A 190 15.92 -13.33 8.92
C ALA A 190 16.85 -12.37 8.15
N PRO A 191 17.39 -12.75 6.97
CA PRO A 191 18.08 -11.82 6.08
C PRO A 191 17.36 -10.47 5.88
N PRO A 192 18.11 -9.38 5.61
CA PRO A 192 17.53 -8.09 5.29
C PRO A 192 16.63 -8.20 4.04
N ASP A 193 15.43 -7.64 4.16
CA ASP A 193 14.37 -7.74 3.17
C ASP A 193 14.77 -7.05 1.83
N LEU A 194 14.95 -7.82 0.76
CA LEU A 194 15.18 -7.31 -0.61
C LEU A 194 14.06 -6.36 -1.08
N ARG A 195 12.85 -6.48 -0.54
CA ARG A 195 11.74 -5.56 -0.80
C ARG A 195 11.91 -4.23 -0.07
N ARG A 196 12.57 -4.18 1.10
CA ARG A 196 12.96 -2.90 1.73
C ARG A 196 14.02 -2.19 0.89
N TRP A 197 14.96 -2.96 0.36
CA TRP A 197 16.02 -2.46 -0.52
C TRP A 197 15.45 -1.91 -1.84
N LEU A 198 14.48 -2.59 -2.45
CA LEU A 198 13.80 -2.08 -3.65
C LEU A 198 12.87 -0.90 -3.32
N ARG A 199 12.05 -0.99 -2.27
CA ARG A 199 11.05 0.05 -1.92
C ARG A 199 11.68 1.38 -1.51
N ARG A 200 12.94 1.39 -1.05
CA ARG A 200 13.68 2.61 -0.70
C ARG A 200 15.16 2.48 -1.01
N LEU A 201 15.57 3.05 -2.14
CA LEU A 201 16.96 3.45 -2.33
C LEU A 201 17.15 4.72 -1.50
N GLY A 202 17.82 4.60 -0.37
CA GLY A 202 18.05 5.75 0.50
C GLY A 202 19.23 5.57 1.44
N ILE A 203 19.81 6.70 1.83
CA ILE A 203 20.90 6.82 2.79
C ILE A 203 20.35 7.58 3.99
N GLU A 204 20.41 6.97 5.16
CA GLU A 204 20.09 7.62 6.43
C GLU A 204 21.36 7.68 7.27
N LYS A 205 21.69 8.86 7.78
CA LYS A 205 22.75 9.04 8.77
C LYS A 205 22.10 9.45 10.08
N SER A 206 22.26 8.66 11.12
CA SER A 206 21.72 8.96 12.45
C SER A 206 22.81 9.20 13.48
N TRP A 207 22.52 10.06 14.45
CA TRP A 207 23.34 10.37 15.61
C TRP A 207 22.45 10.50 16.85
N GLY A 208 23.04 10.38 18.04
CA GLY A 208 22.33 10.44 19.31
C GLY A 208 22.35 9.13 20.10
N THR A 209 21.54 9.06 21.14
CA THR A 209 21.42 7.91 22.05
C THR A 209 20.19 7.07 21.70
N ALA A 210 20.03 5.92 22.35
CA ALA A 210 18.83 5.08 22.18
C ALA A 210 17.53 5.79 22.60
N ASP A 211 17.62 6.75 23.52
CA ASP A 211 16.48 7.53 24.04
C ASP A 211 16.27 8.86 23.29
N SER A 212 17.26 9.35 22.56
CA SER A 212 17.16 10.61 21.79
C SER A 212 17.99 10.52 20.54
N ARG A 213 17.32 10.26 19.42
CA ARG A 213 17.91 10.05 18.11
C ARG A 213 17.56 11.21 17.18
N SER A 214 18.54 11.60 16.39
CA SER A 214 18.35 12.52 15.28
C SER A 214 18.94 11.89 14.04
N SER A 215 18.26 11.99 12.91
CA SER A 215 18.78 11.46 11.65
C SER A 215 18.56 12.42 10.50
N LEU A 216 19.40 12.30 9.50
CA LEU A 216 19.25 12.94 8.20
C LEU A 216 19.01 11.84 7.19
N THR A 217 17.90 11.93 6.45
CA THR A 217 17.54 10.95 5.44
C THR A 217 17.60 11.56 4.04
N LEU A 218 17.97 10.74 3.06
CA LEU A 218 17.76 10.93 1.64
C LEU A 218 17.24 9.60 1.11
N ALA A 219 16.00 9.55 0.62
CA ALA A 219 15.42 8.30 0.13
C ALA A 219 14.47 8.57 -1.04
N THR A 220 14.15 7.54 -1.82
CA THR A 220 12.94 7.57 -2.64
C THR A 220 11.72 7.51 -1.72
N GLY A 221 10.80 8.48 -1.83
CA GLY A 221 9.58 8.57 -1.05
C GLY A 221 8.36 8.02 -1.81
N GLY A 222 7.30 7.68 -1.08
CA GLY A 222 6.00 7.35 -1.65
C GLY A 222 6.00 6.26 -2.74
N THR A 223 5.05 6.36 -3.67
CA THR A 223 4.88 5.41 -4.78
C THR A 223 4.83 6.15 -6.11
N PHE A 224 5.61 5.68 -7.09
CA PHE A 224 5.63 6.24 -8.44
C PHE A 224 4.22 6.30 -9.03
N ASN A 225 3.86 7.38 -9.72
CA ASN A 225 2.57 7.48 -10.42
C ASN A 225 2.68 8.35 -11.68
N ARG A 226 1.67 8.25 -12.57
CA ARG A 226 1.69 8.98 -13.86
C ARG A 226 1.55 10.50 -13.76
N VAL A 227 1.24 11.03 -12.57
CA VAL A 227 0.95 12.45 -12.34
C VAL A 227 2.16 13.15 -11.74
N GLU A 228 2.86 12.54 -10.79
CA GLU A 228 3.98 13.16 -10.06
C GLU A 228 5.34 12.47 -10.29
N GLY A 229 5.38 11.26 -10.86
CA GLY A 229 6.61 10.49 -11.02
C GLY A 229 7.09 9.87 -9.71
N LEU A 230 8.41 9.71 -9.54
CA LEU A 230 9.03 9.20 -8.31
C LEU A 230 9.29 10.36 -7.33
N PRO A 231 8.77 10.32 -6.09
CA PRO A 231 9.18 11.25 -5.06
C PRO A 231 10.59 10.91 -4.56
N VAL A 232 11.42 11.94 -4.36
CA VAL A 232 12.72 11.87 -3.66
C VAL A 232 12.63 12.74 -2.43
N VAL A 233 12.81 12.17 -1.26
CA VAL A 233 12.64 12.84 0.02
C VAL A 233 13.97 13.05 0.71
N PHE A 234 14.12 14.20 1.34
CA PHE A 234 15.34 14.54 2.05
C PHE A 234 15.03 15.45 3.24
N GLY A 235 15.71 15.24 4.37
CA GLY A 235 15.57 16.14 5.51
C GLY A 235 15.82 15.47 6.86
N PRO A 236 15.81 16.26 7.94
CA PRO A 236 16.02 15.76 9.28
C PRO A 236 14.78 15.09 9.88
N LEU A 237 15.05 14.14 10.77
CA LEU A 237 14.11 13.39 11.57
C LEU A 237 14.58 13.42 13.02
N PHE A 238 13.65 13.57 13.95
CA PHE A 238 13.94 13.67 15.37
C PHE A 238 13.01 12.72 16.14
N ASP A 239 13.56 11.88 17.01
CA ASP A 239 12.82 11.03 17.96
C ASP A 239 13.46 11.23 19.33
N TRP A 240 12.81 12.01 20.18
CA TRP A 240 13.32 12.45 21.47
C TRP A 240 12.41 12.02 22.61
N LYS A 241 12.97 11.32 23.59
CA LYS A 241 12.34 11.08 24.88
C LYS A 241 12.56 12.31 25.78
N LEU A 242 11.53 13.13 25.93
CA LEU A 242 11.56 14.35 26.74
C LEU A 242 11.49 14.03 28.24
N HIS A 243 10.65 13.06 28.59
CA HIS A 243 10.49 12.52 29.94
C HIS A 243 10.23 11.01 29.86
N PRO A 244 10.32 10.23 30.97
CA PRO A 244 10.09 8.79 30.95
C PRO A 244 8.81 8.37 30.21
N ASN A 245 7.74 9.16 30.38
CA ASN A 245 6.43 8.90 29.81
C ASN A 245 6.06 9.89 28.69
N LEU A 246 7.01 10.66 28.15
CA LEU A 246 6.75 11.67 27.11
C LEU A 246 7.78 11.54 25.98
N ARG A 247 7.31 11.23 24.77
CA ARG A 247 8.11 11.19 23.55
C ARG A 247 7.62 12.21 22.55
N LEU A 248 8.56 12.90 21.91
CA LEU A 248 8.34 13.85 20.83
C LEU A 248 9.04 13.32 19.58
N ARG A 249 8.30 13.25 18.47
CA ARG A 249 8.83 12.95 17.16
C ARG A 249 8.55 14.09 16.20
N ILE A 250 9.55 14.46 15.41
CA ILE A 250 9.44 15.50 14.38
C ILE A 250 10.06 14.98 13.09
N ASP A 251 9.28 14.94 12.01
CA ASP A 251 9.77 14.65 10.67
C ASP A 251 9.68 15.94 9.85
N ALA A 252 10.81 16.49 9.38
CA ALA A 252 10.85 17.72 8.59
C ALA A 252 11.56 17.46 7.27
N LEU A 253 10.79 17.14 6.24
CA LEU A 253 11.28 16.60 4.97
C LEU A 253 10.89 17.52 3.81
N GLY A 254 11.82 17.70 2.87
CA GLY A 254 11.53 18.20 1.52
C GLY A 254 11.22 17.02 0.59
N VAL A 255 10.31 17.23 -0.36
CA VAL A 255 9.89 16.22 -1.34
C VAL A 255 10.14 16.74 -2.75
N PHE A 256 11.02 16.10 -3.51
CA PHE A 256 11.33 16.44 -4.90
C PHE A 256 10.63 15.46 -5.86
N ARG A 257 9.92 15.96 -6.86
CA ARG A 257 9.16 15.15 -7.82
C ARG A 257 9.89 15.03 -9.15
N THR A 258 10.02 13.81 -9.70
CA THR A 258 10.76 13.62 -10.96
C THR A 258 9.98 13.95 -12.23
N ALA A 259 8.64 14.09 -12.18
CA ALA A 259 7.80 14.41 -13.35
C ALA A 259 7.57 15.92 -13.55
N GLY A 260 8.38 16.77 -12.92
CA GLY A 260 8.24 18.23 -12.96
C GLY A 260 8.82 18.87 -14.21
N ASP A 261 8.05 19.74 -14.87
CA ASP A 261 8.59 20.78 -15.74
C ASP A 261 8.81 22.02 -14.84
N PHE A 262 10.06 22.46 -14.69
CA PHE A 262 10.49 23.62 -13.86
C PHE A 262 9.80 24.97 -14.17
N THR A 263 8.75 24.97 -15.00
CA THR A 263 8.03 26.10 -15.56
C THR A 263 6.56 26.21 -15.08
N GLY A 264 6.08 25.31 -14.21
CA GLY A 264 4.67 25.23 -13.76
C GLY A 264 4.29 26.03 -12.50
N LYS A 265 2.99 26.31 -12.30
CA LYS A 265 2.41 27.05 -11.14
C LYS A 265 2.45 26.30 -9.79
N ARG A 266 2.68 24.98 -9.78
CA ARG A 266 2.93 24.19 -8.56
C ARG A 266 4.44 23.93 -8.51
N SER A 267 5.08 24.20 -7.37
CA SER A 267 6.50 23.93 -7.21
C SER A 267 6.75 22.42 -7.29
N ASP A 268 7.75 22.01 -8.06
CA ASP A 268 8.20 20.60 -8.13
C ASP A 268 8.82 20.11 -6.81
N LEU A 269 9.03 21.05 -5.89
CA LEU A 269 9.40 20.82 -4.50
C LEU A 269 8.15 20.93 -3.61
N GLY A 270 7.78 19.81 -2.99
CA GLY A 270 6.84 19.71 -1.89
C GLY A 270 7.55 19.60 -0.53
N TYR A 271 6.76 19.40 0.52
CA TYR A 271 7.25 19.32 1.90
C TYR A 271 6.42 18.33 2.71
N LEU A 272 7.00 17.78 3.76
CA LEU A 272 6.29 17.07 4.83
C LEU A 272 6.83 17.56 6.17
N LEU A 273 5.95 18.11 6.99
CA LEU A 273 6.17 18.37 8.40
C LEU A 273 5.23 17.48 9.20
N ARG A 274 5.79 16.65 10.07
CA ARG A 274 5.06 15.85 11.05
C ARG A 274 5.58 16.19 12.42
N THR A 275 4.68 16.45 13.35
CA THR A 275 5.00 16.61 14.77
C THR A 275 4.08 15.71 15.57
N GLU A 276 4.66 14.80 16.33
CA GLU A 276 3.94 13.80 17.09
C GLU A 276 4.38 13.86 18.55
N LEU A 277 3.42 14.03 19.45
CA LEU A 277 3.63 13.99 20.89
C LEU A 277 2.89 12.79 21.47
N ARG A 278 3.61 11.93 22.20
CA ARG A 278 3.05 10.75 22.85
C ARG A 278 3.29 10.79 24.34
N ALA A 279 2.26 10.52 25.11
CA ALA A 279 2.30 10.49 26.56
C ALA A 279 1.67 9.21 27.14
N GLY A 280 2.29 8.65 28.17
CA GLY A 280 1.78 7.49 28.92
C GLY A 280 2.19 6.13 28.33
N GLU A 281 2.20 5.11 29.19
CA GLU A 281 2.44 3.71 28.82
C GLU A 281 1.11 2.96 28.61
N THR A 282 0.17 3.09 29.56
CA THR A 282 -1.22 2.61 29.46
C THR A 282 -2.14 3.41 30.40
N PRO A 283 -3.15 4.16 29.92
CA PRO A 283 -3.46 4.43 28.52
C PRO A 283 -2.39 5.28 27.82
N ALA A 284 -2.24 5.06 26.52
CA ALA A 284 -1.40 5.90 25.66
C ALA A 284 -2.24 7.04 25.07
N TYR A 285 -1.71 8.25 25.14
CA TYR A 285 -2.28 9.46 24.55
C TYR A 285 -1.37 9.96 23.44
N GLY A 286 -1.93 10.29 22.28
CA GLY A 286 -1.21 10.84 21.14
C GLY A 286 -1.84 12.11 20.61
N ILE A 287 -1.02 13.11 20.30
CA ILE A 287 -1.42 14.27 19.51
C ILE A 287 -0.48 14.37 18.32
N GLU A 288 -1.05 14.48 17.13
CA GLU A 288 -0.30 14.57 15.89
C GLU A 288 -0.72 15.79 15.06
N PHE A 289 0.28 16.50 14.52
CA PHE A 289 0.11 17.55 13.54
C PHE A 289 0.87 17.17 12.28
N ARG A 290 0.21 17.25 11.12
CA ARG A 290 0.85 17.04 9.82
C ARG A 290 0.55 18.21 8.89
N ALA A 291 1.56 18.67 8.18
CA ALA A 291 1.42 19.57 7.05
C ALA A 291 2.22 19.00 5.89
N PHE A 292 1.58 18.70 4.76
CA PHE A 292 2.26 18.05 3.64
C PHE A 292 1.78 18.47 2.25
N ASP A 293 2.69 18.37 1.30
CA ASP A 293 2.49 18.46 -0.14
C ASP A 293 3.25 17.26 -0.77
N ASP A 294 2.61 16.10 -0.87
CA ASP A 294 3.17 14.83 -1.40
C ASP A 294 2.04 13.88 -1.84
N VAL A 295 2.34 12.84 -2.64
CA VAL A 295 1.43 11.72 -2.93
C VAL A 295 1.53 10.69 -1.82
N THR A 296 0.63 10.77 -0.84
CA THR A 296 0.55 9.72 0.17
C THR A 296 -0.91 9.39 0.44
N PRO A 297 -1.42 8.17 0.15
CA PRO A 297 -2.71 7.80 0.71
C PRO A 297 -2.62 8.00 2.22
N VAL A 298 -3.61 8.72 2.76
CA VAL A 298 -3.71 9.07 4.17
C VAL A 298 -3.41 7.83 5.00
N GLU A 299 -2.24 7.82 5.64
CA GLU A 299 -1.87 6.73 6.52
C GLU A 299 -2.86 6.70 7.69
N ASP A 300 -3.26 5.50 8.08
CA ASP A 300 -3.88 5.31 9.38
C ASP A 300 -2.79 5.49 10.44
N TRP A 301 -2.57 6.74 10.87
CA TRP A 301 -1.83 7.03 12.10
C TRP A 301 -2.41 6.17 13.23
N GLY A 302 -1.53 5.55 14.02
CA GLY A 302 -1.94 4.71 15.13
C GLY A 302 -0.85 4.68 16.18
N LEU A 303 -1.28 4.84 17.44
CA LEU A 303 -0.46 4.44 18.58
C LEU A 303 -0.04 2.97 18.41
N ARG A 304 1.12 2.59 18.96
CA ARG A 304 1.71 1.26 18.71
C ARG A 304 0.68 0.17 19.04
N ALA A 305 0.69 -0.91 18.25
CA ALA A 305 -0.26 -2.03 18.30
C ALA A 305 -0.26 -2.87 19.62
N GLY A 306 0.32 -2.36 20.72
CA GLY A 306 0.40 -3.04 22.01
C GLY A 306 -0.25 -2.29 23.18
N GLU A 307 -0.50 -0.98 23.05
CA GLU A 307 -0.93 -0.10 24.14
C GLU A 307 -2.44 0.19 24.00
N ALA A 308 -3.27 -0.69 24.56
CA ALA A 308 -4.71 -0.46 24.69
C ALA A 308 -5.05 -0.35 26.18
N PRO A 309 -5.88 0.62 26.61
CA PRO A 309 -6.60 1.57 25.76
C PRO A 309 -5.71 2.71 25.23
N ALA A 310 -6.01 3.18 24.01
CA ALA A 310 -5.27 4.26 23.33
C ALA A 310 -6.24 5.33 22.82
N TYR A 311 -5.83 6.59 22.93
CA TYR A 311 -6.60 7.75 22.48
C TYR A 311 -5.71 8.69 21.69
N GLY A 312 -6.22 9.25 20.59
CA GLY A 312 -5.47 10.29 19.92
C GLY A 312 -6.31 11.27 19.14
N ILE A 313 -5.69 12.42 18.86
CA ILE A 313 -6.21 13.46 17.98
C ILE A 313 -5.14 13.80 16.95
N GLU A 314 -5.54 13.90 15.68
CA GLU A 314 -4.69 14.27 14.55
C GLU A 314 -5.28 15.48 13.84
N PHE A 315 -4.42 16.43 13.50
CA PHE A 315 -4.73 17.56 12.63
C PHE A 315 -3.83 17.51 11.40
N ARG A 316 -4.44 17.66 10.22
CA ARG A 316 -3.74 17.61 8.93
C ARG A 316 -4.06 18.84 8.10
N ALA A 317 -3.04 19.42 7.48
CA ALA A 317 -3.15 20.30 6.34
C ALA A 317 -2.43 19.65 5.15
N PHE A 318 -3.09 19.54 4.01
CA PHE A 318 -2.61 18.71 2.91
C PHE A 318 -2.83 19.34 1.54
N ASP A 319 -1.96 18.97 0.61
CA ASP A 319 -2.02 19.23 -0.84
C ASP A 319 -1.56 17.94 -1.55
N ASP A 320 -2.49 17.04 -1.87
CA ASP A 320 -2.19 15.66 -2.27
C ASP A 320 -2.88 15.29 -3.58
N VAL A 321 -2.23 14.43 -4.36
CA VAL A 321 -2.79 13.76 -5.52
C VAL A 321 -3.40 12.43 -5.09
N THR A 322 -4.68 12.50 -4.71
CA THR A 322 -5.45 11.41 -4.15
C THR A 322 -5.96 10.45 -5.23
N PRO A 323 -5.90 9.11 -5.02
CA PRO A 323 -6.50 8.16 -5.93
C PRO A 323 -8.04 8.16 -5.85
N VAL A 324 -8.71 8.00 -6.99
CA VAL A 324 -10.18 7.84 -7.10
C VAL A 324 -10.64 6.52 -6.46
N GLU A 325 -9.85 5.45 -6.59
CA GLU A 325 -10.10 4.15 -6.00
C GLU A 325 -8.84 3.66 -5.27
N ASP A 326 -8.96 3.43 -3.95
CA ASP A 326 -7.86 3.01 -3.07
C ASP A 326 -8.05 1.61 -2.46
N TRP A 327 -9.19 0.96 -2.73
CA TRP A 327 -9.63 -0.28 -2.09
C TRP A 327 -9.18 -1.58 -2.80
N GLY A 328 -8.70 -1.47 -4.04
CA GLY A 328 -8.17 -2.58 -4.84
C GLY A 328 -6.67 -2.78 -4.61
N LEU A 329 -5.88 -2.70 -5.69
CA LEU A 329 -4.42 -2.82 -5.63
C LEU A 329 -3.79 -1.83 -4.66
N ARG A 330 -2.79 -2.30 -3.91
CA ARG A 330 -2.01 -1.46 -2.99
C ARG A 330 -1.19 -0.43 -3.76
N ALA A 331 -0.98 0.75 -3.17
CA ALA A 331 -0.26 1.85 -3.81
C ALA A 331 1.14 1.44 -4.28
N GLY A 332 1.86 0.63 -3.49
CA GLY A 332 3.18 0.13 -3.85
C GLY A 332 3.15 -0.76 -5.10
N GLU A 333 2.15 -1.62 -5.25
CA GLU A 333 2.00 -2.46 -6.44
C GLU A 333 1.71 -1.63 -7.69
N VAL A 334 0.79 -0.66 -7.56
CA VAL A 334 0.48 0.26 -8.66
C VAL A 334 1.71 1.06 -9.06
N GLY A 335 2.48 1.56 -8.10
CA GLY A 335 3.65 2.38 -8.40
C GLY A 335 4.77 1.62 -9.08
N TRP A 336 5.05 0.38 -8.66
CA TRP A 336 6.02 -0.45 -9.39
C TRP A 336 5.53 -0.87 -10.77
N ALA A 337 4.24 -1.19 -10.92
CA ALA A 337 3.67 -1.50 -12.23
C ALA A 337 3.75 -0.30 -13.18
N ALA A 338 3.53 0.91 -12.67
CA ALA A 338 3.68 2.14 -13.40
C ALA A 338 5.15 2.40 -13.75
N PHE A 339 6.06 2.36 -12.78
CA PHE A 339 7.48 2.66 -12.98
C PHE A 339 8.18 1.68 -13.92
N LEU A 340 7.94 0.38 -13.76
CA LEU A 340 8.61 -0.65 -14.54
C LEU A 340 7.96 -0.84 -15.91
N PHE A 341 6.63 -0.87 -15.98
CA PHE A 341 5.92 -1.38 -17.16
C PHE A 341 4.96 -0.37 -17.81
N GLN A 342 4.96 0.88 -17.35
CA GLN A 342 4.02 1.91 -17.80
C GLN A 342 2.54 1.50 -17.61
N ARG A 343 2.26 0.72 -16.55
CA ARG A 343 0.91 0.21 -16.24
C ARG A 343 0.37 0.83 -14.96
N ASP A 344 -0.46 1.85 -15.13
CA ASP A 344 -1.11 2.54 -14.01
C ASP A 344 -2.61 2.17 -13.93
N TYR A 345 -2.95 1.53 -12.81
CA TYR A 345 -4.28 1.01 -12.48
C TYR A 345 -5.09 1.97 -11.59
N ARG A 346 -4.77 3.26 -11.55
CA ARG A 346 -5.51 4.25 -10.76
C ARG A 346 -5.85 5.49 -11.57
N ASP A 347 -6.81 6.26 -11.07
CA ASP A 347 -7.01 7.65 -11.48
C ASP A 347 -6.79 8.54 -10.29
N TYR A 348 -6.51 9.81 -10.55
CA TYR A 348 -6.08 10.74 -9.52
C TYR A 348 -6.81 12.07 -9.61
N TYR A 349 -6.90 12.77 -8.49
CA TYR A 349 -7.35 14.15 -8.44
C TYR A 349 -6.55 14.91 -7.40
N LEU A 350 -6.47 16.23 -7.55
CA LEU A 350 -5.84 17.07 -6.54
C LEU A 350 -6.85 17.32 -5.42
N SER A 351 -6.43 17.11 -4.18
CA SER A 351 -7.20 17.39 -2.98
C SER A 351 -6.34 18.25 -2.05
N LYS A 352 -6.81 19.47 -1.78
CA LYS A 352 -6.09 20.45 -0.96
C LYS A 352 -7.00 20.95 0.15
N GLY A 353 -6.60 20.79 1.40
CA GLY A 353 -7.48 21.12 2.50
C GLY A 353 -6.92 20.86 3.88
N ILE A 354 -7.84 20.78 4.82
CA ILE A 354 -7.58 20.47 6.22
C ILE A 354 -8.47 19.34 6.71
N ALA A 355 -7.97 18.54 7.63
CA ALA A 355 -8.71 17.48 8.29
C ALA A 355 -8.37 17.42 9.79
N GLY A 356 -9.37 17.05 10.58
CA GLY A 356 -9.21 16.67 11.98
C GLY A 356 -9.76 15.27 12.20
N ARG A 357 -8.97 14.38 12.81
CA ARG A 357 -9.37 13.01 13.15
C ARG A 357 -9.19 12.78 14.63
N ALA A 358 -10.15 12.12 15.25
CA ALA A 358 -10.05 11.60 16.61
C ALA A 358 -10.26 10.08 16.57
N PHE A 359 -9.50 9.34 17.38
CA PHE A 359 -9.69 7.91 17.51
C PHE A 359 -9.62 7.43 18.94
N VAL A 360 -10.29 6.31 19.17
CA VAL A 360 -10.18 5.52 20.39
C VAL A 360 -9.96 4.07 20.03
N GLN A 361 -9.00 3.46 20.70
CA GLN A 361 -8.70 2.04 20.63
C GLN A 361 -8.91 1.45 22.03
N PRO A 362 -10.13 1.07 22.41
CA PRO A 362 -10.41 0.53 23.74
C PRO A 362 -9.71 -0.81 23.98
N GLU A 363 -9.60 -1.63 22.93
CA GLU A 363 -8.96 -2.95 22.96
C GLU A 363 -7.96 -3.08 21.81
N ARG A 364 -7.01 -4.03 21.91
CA ARG A 364 -6.04 -4.30 20.84
C ARG A 364 -6.72 -4.65 19.51
N SER A 365 -7.89 -5.27 19.56
CA SER A 365 -8.66 -5.75 18.41
C SER A 365 -9.66 -4.74 17.85
N LEU A 366 -9.98 -3.65 18.54
CA LEU A 366 -11.09 -2.77 18.16
C LEU A 366 -10.66 -1.31 18.17
N ARG A 367 -10.91 -0.61 17.07
CA ARG A 367 -10.62 0.81 16.90
C ARG A 367 -11.79 1.55 16.27
N PHE A 368 -12.06 2.73 16.79
CA PHE A 368 -13.05 3.66 16.26
C PHE A 368 -12.37 4.97 15.90
N ASP A 369 -12.69 5.51 14.73
CA ASP A 369 -12.22 6.80 14.27
C ASP A 369 -13.38 7.66 13.78
N ILE A 370 -13.29 8.95 14.04
CA ILE A 370 -14.14 9.98 13.44
C ILE A 370 -13.24 11.04 12.82
N GLU A 371 -13.53 11.42 11.58
CA GLU A 371 -12.77 12.41 10.83
C GLU A 371 -13.69 13.44 10.20
N ALA A 372 -13.36 14.71 10.34
CA ALA A 372 -13.97 15.80 9.60
C ALA A 372 -12.90 16.43 8.70
N ARG A 373 -13.17 16.49 7.39
CA ARG A 373 -12.28 17.13 6.42
C ARG A 373 -13.02 18.18 5.60
N HIS A 374 -12.29 19.21 5.21
CA HIS A 374 -12.73 20.21 4.25
C HIS A 374 -11.62 20.42 3.23
N ASP A 375 -11.91 20.10 1.97
CA ASP A 375 -10.93 20.09 0.90
C ASP A 375 -11.48 20.60 -0.42
N TRP A 376 -10.65 21.36 -1.12
CA TRP A 376 -10.83 21.71 -2.51
C TRP A 376 -10.35 20.54 -3.39
N GLN A 377 -11.22 20.06 -4.26
CA GLN A 377 -10.94 18.99 -5.20
C GLN A 377 -10.96 19.53 -6.63
N THR A 378 -9.93 19.22 -7.42
CA THR A 378 -9.85 19.62 -8.83
C THR A 378 -9.14 18.59 -9.70
N THR A 379 -9.44 18.65 -10.99
CA THR A 379 -8.84 17.81 -12.02
C THR A 379 -7.33 18.00 -12.14
N VAL A 380 -6.59 16.89 -12.20
CA VAL A 380 -5.15 16.87 -12.49
C VAL A 380 -4.87 16.16 -13.82
N LYS A 381 -3.89 16.64 -14.58
CA LYS A 381 -3.48 16.04 -15.86
C LYS A 381 -2.31 15.07 -15.67
N SER A 382 -2.25 14.03 -16.51
CA SER A 382 -1.06 13.15 -16.60
C SER A 382 0.15 13.94 -17.11
N ARG A 383 1.36 13.63 -16.58
CA ARG A 383 2.60 14.36 -16.87
C ARG A 383 3.69 13.53 -17.59
N ASP A 384 3.32 12.40 -18.15
CA ASP A 384 4.22 11.50 -18.91
C ASP A 384 5.59 11.24 -18.23
N PRO A 385 5.62 10.72 -17.00
CA PRO A 385 6.89 10.46 -16.33
C PRO A 385 7.66 9.31 -16.98
N TRP A 386 8.99 9.39 -16.92
CA TRP A 386 9.91 8.35 -17.41
C TRP A 386 9.72 7.02 -16.67
N THR A 387 9.75 5.91 -17.41
CA THR A 387 9.67 4.53 -16.91
C THR A 387 10.94 3.75 -17.25
N VAL A 388 11.16 2.60 -16.61
CA VAL A 388 12.32 1.75 -16.93
C VAL A 388 12.12 1.03 -18.27
N PHE A 389 10.95 0.41 -18.46
CA PHE A 389 10.59 -0.29 -19.68
C PHE A 389 9.34 0.38 -20.30
N ARG A 390 9.33 0.47 -21.64
CA ARG A 390 8.27 1.12 -22.44
C ARG A 390 8.16 2.63 -22.18
N ASN A 391 8.95 3.39 -22.93
CA ASN A 391 9.00 4.86 -22.91
C ASN A 391 8.53 5.48 -24.24
N ASP A 392 8.04 4.66 -25.17
CA ASP A 392 7.68 5.04 -26.54
C ASP A 392 6.16 5.25 -26.71
N GLN A 393 5.37 4.98 -25.67
CA GLN A 393 3.91 5.10 -25.68
C GLN A 393 3.48 6.26 -24.79
N ALA A 394 2.40 6.95 -25.16
CA ALA A 394 1.80 7.96 -24.29
C ALA A 394 1.05 7.31 -23.13
N TRP A 395 1.12 7.92 -21.94
CA TRP A 395 0.33 7.45 -20.79
C TRP A 395 -1.17 7.59 -21.04
N ARG A 396 -1.93 6.71 -20.36
CA ARG A 396 -3.39 6.83 -20.30
C ARG A 396 -3.77 8.21 -19.72
N PRO A 397 -4.65 8.97 -20.40
CA PRO A 397 -5.13 10.25 -19.88
C PRO A 397 -5.84 10.08 -18.53
N ASN A 398 -5.64 11.04 -17.63
CA ASN A 398 -6.40 11.11 -16.39
C ASN A 398 -7.76 11.76 -16.67
N PRO A 399 -8.89 11.17 -16.23
CA PRO A 399 -10.20 11.74 -16.51
C PRO A 399 -10.42 13.06 -15.74
N PRO A 400 -11.24 13.97 -16.30
CA PRO A 400 -11.73 15.10 -15.53
C PRO A 400 -12.69 14.64 -14.42
N ILE A 401 -12.68 15.36 -13.30
CA ILE A 401 -13.52 15.09 -12.13
C ILE A 401 -14.52 16.23 -11.91
N ASP A 402 -15.48 16.06 -10.99
CA ASP A 402 -16.36 17.17 -10.62
C ASP A 402 -15.61 18.04 -9.59
N ASP A 403 -15.22 19.24 -10.02
CA ASP A 403 -14.42 20.17 -9.23
C ASP A 403 -15.30 20.85 -8.16
N GLY A 404 -14.74 21.20 -7.00
CA GLY A 404 -15.47 21.95 -5.96
C GLY A 404 -14.87 21.80 -4.56
N HIS A 405 -15.46 22.47 -3.58
CA HIS A 405 -15.09 22.33 -2.18
C HIS A 405 -16.02 21.35 -1.47
N TYR A 406 -15.44 20.30 -0.92
CA TYR A 406 -16.15 19.24 -0.22
C TYR A 406 -15.92 19.36 1.28
N THR A 407 -16.96 19.12 2.05
CA THR A 407 -16.86 18.89 3.49
C THR A 407 -17.33 17.48 3.76
N THR A 408 -16.45 16.59 4.21
CA THR A 408 -16.75 15.19 4.47
C THR A 408 -16.62 14.88 5.96
N LEU A 409 -17.61 14.20 6.51
CA LEU A 409 -17.55 13.54 7.81
C LEU A 409 -17.45 12.03 7.60
N THR A 410 -16.44 11.41 8.18
CA THR A 410 -16.15 9.98 8.05
C THR A 410 -16.17 9.31 9.42
N GLY A 411 -16.89 8.19 9.52
CA GLY A 411 -16.82 7.28 10.66
C GLY A 411 -16.19 5.97 10.23
N LEU A 412 -15.20 5.48 10.96
CA LEU A 412 -14.49 4.23 10.67
C LEU A 412 -14.48 3.33 11.90
N VAL A 413 -14.84 2.07 11.69
CA VAL A 413 -14.72 1.00 12.68
C VAL A 413 -13.79 -0.06 12.11
N THR A 414 -12.77 -0.42 12.89
CA THR A 414 -11.84 -1.50 12.55
C THR A 414 -11.85 -2.54 13.65
N PHE A 415 -12.12 -3.79 13.28
CA PHE A 415 -11.99 -4.95 14.13
C PHE A 415 -10.95 -5.90 13.54
N ASP A 416 -9.84 -6.12 14.24
CA ASP A 416 -8.71 -6.91 13.77
C ASP A 416 -8.25 -7.91 14.84
N THR A 417 -8.50 -9.19 14.58
CA THR A 417 -8.06 -10.31 15.43
C THR A 417 -7.08 -11.21 14.69
N ARG A 418 -6.49 -10.73 13.59
CA ARG A 418 -5.49 -11.49 12.83
C ARG A 418 -4.30 -11.81 13.73
N ASN A 419 -3.80 -13.04 13.62
CA ASN A 419 -2.62 -13.49 14.35
C ASN A 419 -1.35 -12.77 13.90
N ASP A 420 -1.30 -12.37 12.62
CA ASP A 420 -0.26 -11.55 12.02
C ASP A 420 -0.96 -10.63 11.00
N ARG A 421 -0.69 -9.32 11.04
CA ARG A 421 -1.33 -8.36 10.10
C ARG A 421 -0.82 -8.48 8.67
N ARG A 422 0.38 -9.03 8.52
CA ARG A 422 1.27 -8.99 7.36
C ARG A 422 1.13 -10.27 6.55
N ASP A 423 1.21 -11.39 7.26
CA ASP A 423 1.01 -12.74 6.73
C ASP A 423 -0.01 -13.51 7.59
N PRO A 424 -1.29 -13.08 7.59
CA PRO A 424 -2.31 -13.70 8.43
C PRO A 424 -2.49 -15.18 8.08
N THR A 425 -2.47 -16.03 9.11
CA THR A 425 -2.80 -17.46 8.99
C THR A 425 -4.10 -17.82 9.69
N ALA A 426 -4.55 -16.98 10.62
CA ALA A 426 -5.79 -17.15 11.37
C ALA A 426 -6.34 -15.79 11.83
N GLY A 427 -7.66 -15.71 12.00
CA GLY A 427 -8.32 -14.55 12.62
C GLY A 427 -9.32 -13.86 11.69
N TRP A 428 -9.85 -12.73 12.14
CA TRP A 428 -10.82 -11.91 11.43
C TRP A 428 -10.29 -10.50 11.23
N PHE A 429 -10.66 -9.90 10.11
CA PHE A 429 -10.49 -8.47 9.87
C PHE A 429 -11.79 -7.90 9.32
N LEU A 430 -12.29 -6.85 9.95
CA LEU A 430 -13.46 -6.10 9.50
C LEU A 430 -13.12 -4.62 9.51
N ARG A 431 -13.37 -3.95 8.39
CA ARG A 431 -13.29 -2.50 8.26
C ARG A 431 -14.61 -1.98 7.73
N ALA A 432 -15.29 -1.12 8.49
CA ALA A 432 -16.53 -0.47 8.10
C ALA A 432 -16.34 1.04 8.08
N ARG A 433 -16.55 1.68 6.92
CA ARG A 433 -16.37 3.11 6.72
C ARG A 433 -17.64 3.74 6.19
N PHE A 434 -18.18 4.68 6.94
CA PHE A 434 -19.30 5.52 6.53
C PHE A 434 -18.81 6.93 6.22
N GLU A 435 -19.25 7.50 5.12
CA GLU A 435 -18.88 8.86 4.69
C GLU A 435 -20.15 9.65 4.37
N ASN A 436 -20.24 10.87 4.88
CA ASN A 436 -21.25 11.86 4.48
C ASN A 436 -20.52 13.10 3.97
N SER A 437 -20.80 13.49 2.74
CA SER A 437 -20.12 14.61 2.09
C SER A 437 -21.11 15.63 1.55
N ARG A 438 -20.74 16.91 1.60
CA ARG A 438 -21.51 18.03 1.07
C ARG A 438 -20.62 19.01 0.33
N SER A 439 -21.17 19.68 -0.68
CA SER A 439 -20.48 20.78 -1.37
C SER A 439 -21.48 21.87 -1.74
N LYS A 440 -21.01 23.13 -1.73
CA LYS A 440 -21.83 24.30 -2.07
C LYS A 440 -21.57 24.83 -3.48
N ASP A 441 -20.47 24.43 -4.09
CA ASP A 441 -19.89 25.02 -5.29
C ASP A 441 -19.35 23.94 -6.25
N VAL A 442 -19.89 22.72 -6.13
CA VAL A 442 -19.59 21.64 -7.08
C VAL A 442 -19.88 22.10 -8.51
N THR A 443 -18.94 21.82 -9.40
CA THR A 443 -19.01 22.09 -10.82
C THR A 443 -19.00 20.75 -11.57
N PRO A 444 -20.18 20.19 -11.88
CA PRO A 444 -20.27 18.88 -12.50
C PRO A 444 -19.76 18.88 -13.95
N GLN A 445 -19.09 17.81 -14.36
CA GLN A 445 -18.67 17.61 -15.74
C GLN A 445 -19.87 17.44 -16.69
N THR A 446 -19.92 18.26 -17.74
CA THR A 446 -21.03 18.31 -18.71
C THR A 446 -21.10 17.11 -19.64
N GLY A 447 -19.99 16.40 -19.84
CA GLY A 447 -19.89 15.23 -20.72
C GLY A 447 -20.47 13.93 -20.13
N VAL A 448 -21.08 13.98 -18.95
CA VAL A 448 -21.66 12.80 -18.29
C VAL A 448 -23.16 12.72 -18.57
N PRO A 449 -23.64 11.72 -19.34
CA PRO A 449 -25.05 11.61 -19.68
C PRO A 449 -25.90 11.20 -18.47
N THR A 450 -27.18 11.60 -18.51
CA THR A 450 -28.16 11.27 -17.46
C THR A 450 -28.33 9.76 -17.27
N ALA A 451 -28.06 8.95 -18.31
CA ALA A 451 -28.04 7.49 -18.28
C ALA A 451 -26.99 6.90 -17.31
N VAL A 452 -25.89 7.61 -17.08
CA VAL A 452 -24.80 7.21 -16.18
C VAL A 452 -24.95 7.86 -14.82
N ARG A 453 -25.36 9.13 -14.77
CA ARG A 453 -25.47 9.90 -13.54
C ARG A 453 -26.56 10.94 -13.66
N ALA A 454 -27.49 10.98 -12.70
CA ALA A 454 -28.47 12.07 -12.65
C ALA A 454 -27.77 13.42 -12.41
N PRO A 455 -28.35 14.55 -12.85
CA PRO A 455 -27.74 15.87 -12.65
C PRO A 455 -27.43 16.13 -11.17
N ILE A 456 -26.24 16.64 -10.89
CA ILE A 456 -25.87 17.11 -9.55
C ILE A 456 -26.52 18.49 -9.33
N PRO A 457 -27.20 18.71 -8.19
CA PRO A 457 -27.65 20.05 -7.79
C PRO A 457 -26.46 21.02 -7.63
N THR A 458 -26.55 22.19 -8.26
CA THR A 458 -25.52 23.25 -8.17
C THR A 458 -26.04 24.49 -7.43
N ASP A 459 -27.17 24.37 -6.72
CA ASP A 459 -27.78 25.42 -5.89
C ASP A 459 -27.19 25.50 -4.48
N GLY A 460 -26.15 24.68 -4.21
CA GLY A 460 -25.46 24.58 -2.94
C GLY A 460 -26.07 23.59 -1.95
N SER A 461 -27.09 22.82 -2.35
CA SER A 461 -27.72 21.77 -1.54
C SER A 461 -27.02 20.40 -1.62
N TYR A 462 -26.03 20.26 -2.51
CA TYR A 462 -25.46 18.97 -2.87
C TYR A 462 -24.87 18.20 -1.69
N ALA A 463 -25.39 17.00 -1.44
CA ALA A 463 -24.91 16.10 -0.40
C ALA A 463 -25.14 14.62 -0.73
N PHE A 464 -24.17 13.77 -0.40
CA PHE A 464 -24.25 12.32 -0.63
C PHE A 464 -23.64 11.52 0.52
N SER A 465 -24.02 10.24 0.63
CA SER A 465 -23.48 9.32 1.62
C SER A 465 -23.00 8.01 1.00
N ARG A 466 -21.91 7.47 1.53
CA ARG A 466 -21.28 6.21 1.10
C ARG A 466 -21.03 5.29 2.27
N LEU A 467 -21.01 3.99 1.98
CA LEU A 467 -20.62 2.95 2.93
C LEU A 467 -19.65 1.99 2.26
N PHE A 468 -18.59 1.62 2.97
CA PHE A 468 -17.66 0.57 2.60
C PHE A 468 -17.55 -0.45 3.73
N LEU A 469 -17.55 -1.72 3.36
CA LEU A 469 -17.39 -2.87 4.24
C LEU A 469 -16.33 -3.77 3.62
N ASP A 470 -15.24 -4.02 4.34
CA ASP A 470 -14.22 -5.01 3.98
C ASP A 470 -14.14 -6.04 5.11
N PHE A 471 -14.54 -7.26 4.80
CA PHE A 471 -14.57 -8.37 5.75
C PHE A 471 -13.67 -9.49 5.26
N ARG A 472 -12.75 -9.95 6.12
CA ARG A 472 -11.78 -10.99 5.79
C ARG A 472 -11.71 -12.04 6.89
N ARG A 473 -11.59 -13.30 6.48
CA ARG A 473 -11.42 -14.45 7.34
C ARG A 473 -10.22 -15.27 6.90
N TYR A 474 -9.30 -15.51 7.82
CA TYR A 474 -8.13 -16.36 7.63
C TYR A 474 -8.31 -17.61 8.47
N THR A 475 -8.19 -18.78 7.83
CA THR A 475 -8.39 -20.07 8.50
C THR A 475 -7.30 -21.04 8.07
N ARG A 476 -6.48 -21.48 9.03
CA ARG A 476 -5.54 -22.58 8.82
C ARG A 476 -6.32 -23.90 8.73
N VAL A 477 -6.15 -24.63 7.62
CA VAL A 477 -6.82 -25.92 7.37
C VAL A 477 -5.88 -27.12 7.52
N SER A 478 -4.58 -26.90 7.40
CA SER A 478 -3.53 -27.90 7.68
C SER A 478 -2.26 -27.21 8.20
N PRO A 479 -1.23 -27.95 8.65
CA PRO A 479 0.03 -27.32 9.10
C PRO A 479 0.67 -26.40 8.06
N SER A 480 0.52 -26.72 6.78
CA SER A 480 1.08 -26.01 5.62
C SER A 480 0.03 -25.31 4.74
N GLY A 481 -1.26 -25.42 5.08
CA GLY A 481 -2.36 -24.99 4.23
C GLY A 481 -3.32 -24.04 4.93
N ARG A 482 -3.76 -23.00 4.22
CA ARG A 482 -4.75 -22.03 4.70
C ARG A 482 -5.76 -21.64 3.62
N ILE A 483 -6.95 -21.27 4.08
CA ILE A 483 -8.02 -20.68 3.28
C ILE A 483 -8.25 -19.25 3.77
N ASN A 484 -8.22 -18.31 2.83
CA ASN A 484 -8.48 -16.89 3.06
C ASN A 484 -9.72 -16.50 2.28
N LEU A 485 -10.66 -15.83 2.94
CA LEU A 485 -11.89 -15.34 2.35
C LEU A 485 -11.96 -13.83 2.54
N ARG A 486 -12.41 -13.11 1.52
CA ARG A 486 -12.70 -11.68 1.58
C ARG A 486 -14.06 -11.40 0.96
N VAL A 487 -14.87 -10.59 1.63
CA VAL A 487 -16.08 -9.98 1.08
C VAL A 487 -15.90 -8.48 1.20
N PHE A 488 -16.05 -7.77 0.09
CA PHE A 488 -16.02 -6.32 0.08
C PHE A 488 -17.27 -5.78 -0.61
N ALA A 489 -17.86 -4.76 -0.02
CA ALA A 489 -18.99 -4.03 -0.59
C ALA A 489 -18.78 -2.53 -0.36
N GLY A 490 -19.07 -1.72 -1.37
CA GLY A 490 -18.78 -0.30 -1.32
C GLY A 490 -19.70 0.52 -2.22
N GLY A 491 -19.99 1.76 -1.84
CA GLY A 491 -20.61 2.73 -2.75
C GLY A 491 -21.71 3.58 -2.12
N TRP A 492 -22.54 4.15 -2.99
CA TRP A 492 -23.62 5.08 -2.65
C TRP A 492 -24.70 4.41 -1.79
N ILE A 493 -25.11 5.07 -0.70
CA ILE A 493 -26.20 4.58 0.17
C ILE A 493 -27.33 5.58 0.37
N GLY A 494 -27.17 6.85 -0.03
CA GLY A 494 -28.19 7.87 0.08
C GLY A 494 -27.73 9.26 -0.34
N GLY A 495 -28.68 10.18 -0.49
CA GLY A 495 -28.46 11.56 -0.95
C GLY A 495 -28.42 11.68 -2.47
N ASP A 496 -27.70 12.69 -2.95
CA ASP A 496 -27.54 13.01 -4.36
C ASP A 496 -26.57 12.04 -5.09
N PRO A 497 -26.52 12.07 -6.44
CA PRO A 497 -25.61 11.23 -7.21
C PRO A 497 -24.14 11.47 -6.86
N LEU A 498 -23.34 10.41 -6.83
CA LEU A 498 -21.90 10.53 -6.53
C LEU A 498 -21.17 11.37 -7.58
N PRO A 499 -20.20 12.21 -7.16
CA PRO A 499 -19.32 12.88 -8.10
C PRO A 499 -18.33 11.86 -8.68
N LEU A 500 -17.78 12.15 -9.86
CA LEU A 500 -16.98 11.21 -10.65
C LEU A 500 -15.79 10.62 -9.87
N GLN A 501 -15.11 11.44 -9.06
CA GLN A 501 -13.98 11.03 -8.22
C GLN A 501 -14.35 10.12 -7.04
N GLN A 502 -15.64 9.84 -6.82
CA GLN A 502 -16.12 8.93 -5.78
C GLN A 502 -16.82 7.68 -6.34
N ARG A 503 -16.83 7.53 -7.67
CA ARG A 503 -17.44 6.39 -8.36
C ARG A 503 -16.48 5.21 -8.44
N LEU A 504 -17.05 4.04 -8.72
CA LEU A 504 -16.41 2.74 -8.55
C LEU A 504 -16.38 1.96 -9.86
N SER A 505 -15.55 0.92 -9.86
CA SER A 505 -15.40 -0.02 -10.98
C SER A 505 -14.96 -1.40 -10.46
N THR A 506 -14.95 -2.40 -11.32
CA THR A 506 -14.34 -3.70 -11.00
C THR A 506 -13.61 -4.28 -12.21
N GLY A 507 -12.62 -5.14 -11.96
CA GLY A 507 -11.70 -5.69 -12.95
C GLY A 507 -10.25 -5.30 -12.73
N GLY A 508 -9.33 -5.96 -13.42
CA GLY A 508 -7.89 -5.74 -13.31
C GLY A 508 -7.22 -6.70 -12.33
N PRO A 509 -5.91 -6.55 -12.08
CA PRO A 509 -5.11 -7.47 -11.26
C PRO A 509 -5.63 -7.70 -9.83
N ASP A 510 -6.44 -6.77 -9.32
CA ASP A 510 -7.28 -6.88 -8.14
C ASP A 510 -8.53 -6.00 -8.39
N PRO A 511 -9.75 -6.44 -8.04
CA PRO A 511 -10.10 -7.69 -7.37
C PRO A 511 -10.30 -8.92 -8.29
N LEU A 512 -10.43 -8.74 -9.61
CA LEU A 512 -10.80 -9.79 -10.57
C LEU A 512 -9.68 -10.02 -11.60
N ALA A 513 -8.67 -10.82 -11.23
CA ALA A 513 -7.43 -11.01 -11.98
C ALA A 513 -7.62 -11.57 -13.40
N GLY A 514 -8.73 -12.28 -13.66
CA GLY A 514 -9.10 -12.79 -14.99
C GLY A 514 -9.60 -11.71 -15.94
N TYR A 515 -9.90 -10.50 -15.44
CA TYR A 515 -10.49 -9.41 -16.21
C TYR A 515 -9.51 -8.26 -16.47
N GLY A 516 -9.74 -7.53 -17.56
CA GLY A 516 -9.02 -6.30 -17.86
C GLY A 516 -9.28 -5.21 -16.81
N PHE A 517 -8.34 -4.24 -16.72
CA PHE A 517 -8.49 -3.08 -15.84
C PHE A 517 -9.82 -2.36 -16.11
N ARG A 518 -10.64 -2.21 -15.06
CA ARG A 518 -11.99 -1.62 -15.09
C ARG A 518 -12.89 -2.19 -16.16
N HIS A 519 -12.87 -3.51 -16.30
CA HIS A 519 -13.75 -4.23 -17.23
C HIS A 519 -15.22 -3.86 -17.03
N SER A 520 -15.68 -3.74 -15.78
CA SER A 520 -16.99 -3.17 -15.46
C SER A 520 -16.83 -1.81 -14.79
N GLY A 521 -16.91 -0.76 -15.61
CA GLY A 521 -16.77 0.64 -15.18
C GLY A 521 -18.06 1.47 -15.27
N CYS A 522 -19.18 0.92 -15.76
CA CYS A 522 -20.44 1.65 -15.99
C CYS A 522 -20.30 2.94 -16.82
N ASN A 523 -19.33 2.98 -17.72
CA ASN A 523 -18.90 4.18 -18.45
C ASN A 523 -19.21 4.11 -19.96
N GLY A 524 -19.86 3.05 -20.44
CA GLY A 524 -20.08 2.80 -21.87
C GLY A 524 -20.89 3.87 -22.60
N ASP A 525 -21.80 4.55 -21.89
CA ASP A 525 -22.61 5.64 -22.48
C ASP A 525 -21.87 7.00 -22.48
N ILE A 526 -20.70 7.10 -21.83
CA ILE A 526 -19.90 8.32 -21.82
C ILE A 526 -19.10 8.41 -23.12
N ILE A 527 -19.62 9.17 -24.08
CA ILE A 527 -19.01 9.34 -25.42
C ILE A 527 -18.28 10.67 -25.61
N ASP A 528 -18.31 11.55 -24.60
CA ASP A 528 -17.65 12.85 -24.67
C ASP A 528 -16.12 12.67 -24.84
N PRO A 529 -15.49 13.33 -25.84
CA PRO A 529 -14.05 13.22 -26.10
C PRO A 529 -13.15 13.52 -24.89
N ALA A 530 -13.61 14.33 -23.93
CA ALA A 530 -12.87 14.62 -22.70
C ALA A 530 -12.57 13.37 -21.86
N PHE A 531 -13.38 12.32 -21.99
CA PHE A 531 -13.19 11.03 -21.33
C PHE A 531 -12.52 9.97 -22.23
N GLY A 532 -12.21 10.31 -23.48
CA GLY A 532 -11.61 9.42 -24.47
C GLY A 532 -10.33 8.75 -23.94
N GLY A 533 -10.30 7.42 -23.94
CA GLY A 533 -9.15 6.63 -23.48
C GLY A 533 -8.91 6.62 -21.97
N THR A 534 -9.67 7.38 -21.18
CA THR A 534 -9.47 7.50 -19.72
C THR A 534 -9.87 6.24 -18.96
N ARG A 535 -10.81 5.43 -19.46
CA ARG A 535 -11.39 4.27 -18.74
C ARG A 535 -11.94 4.66 -17.36
N LEU A 536 -12.73 5.74 -17.29
CA LEU A 536 -13.34 6.27 -16.07
C LEU A 536 -14.13 5.20 -15.27
N ALA A 537 -13.99 5.20 -13.95
CA ALA A 537 -14.89 4.47 -13.05
C ALA A 537 -16.18 5.27 -12.85
N ALA A 538 -17.32 4.68 -13.18
CA ALA A 538 -18.61 5.38 -13.18
C ALA A 538 -19.73 4.62 -12.45
N CYS A 539 -19.48 3.46 -11.84
CA CYS A 539 -20.51 2.73 -11.10
C CYS A 539 -20.80 3.38 -9.74
N ASP A 540 -22.02 3.19 -9.23
CA ASP A 540 -22.44 3.73 -7.93
C ASP A 540 -22.14 2.78 -6.77
N ARG A 541 -22.19 1.47 -7.02
CA ARG A 541 -21.96 0.40 -6.02
C ARG A 541 -21.12 -0.73 -6.59
N VAL A 542 -20.39 -1.39 -5.71
CA VAL A 542 -19.63 -2.62 -5.98
C VAL A 542 -19.84 -3.62 -4.86
N ILE A 543 -19.83 -4.90 -5.22
CA ILE A 543 -19.74 -6.03 -4.28
C ILE A 543 -18.79 -7.08 -4.87
N LEU A 544 -17.98 -7.69 -4.03
CA LEU A 544 -17.05 -8.75 -4.41
C LEU A 544 -16.88 -9.78 -3.30
N ALA A 545 -16.57 -11.00 -3.71
CA ALA A 545 -16.15 -12.10 -2.88
C ALA A 545 -14.89 -12.71 -3.49
N GLN A 546 -13.86 -12.91 -2.68
CA GLN A 546 -12.59 -13.51 -3.08
C GLN A 546 -12.30 -14.68 -2.14
N ALA A 547 -11.86 -15.78 -2.72
CA ALA A 547 -11.40 -16.96 -2.00
C ALA A 547 -10.01 -17.35 -2.48
N GLU A 548 -9.12 -17.61 -1.53
CA GLU A 548 -7.75 -18.03 -1.79
C GLU A 548 -7.44 -19.25 -0.93
N TYR A 549 -6.96 -20.31 -1.57
CA TYR A 549 -6.28 -21.42 -0.89
C TYR A 549 -4.77 -21.27 -1.11
N ARG A 550 -4.00 -21.38 -0.04
CA ARG A 550 -2.53 -21.36 -0.08
C ARG A 550 -1.99 -22.62 0.58
N GLY A 551 -1.13 -23.35 -0.13
CA GLY A 551 -0.49 -24.56 0.35
C GLY A 551 1.01 -24.52 0.10
N HIS A 552 1.82 -24.76 1.13
CA HIS A 552 3.27 -24.81 1.00
C HIS A 552 3.73 -26.06 0.25
N LEU A 553 4.44 -25.88 -0.87
CA LEU A 553 5.07 -26.98 -1.58
C LEU A 553 6.45 -27.25 -0.95
N SER A 554 6.66 -28.44 -0.41
CA SER A 554 8.01 -28.88 -0.05
C SER A 554 8.60 -29.64 -1.25
N LEU A 555 9.51 -28.99 -2.00
CA LEU A 555 10.19 -29.64 -3.12
C LEU A 555 11.47 -30.30 -2.61
N HIS A 556 11.45 -31.62 -2.45
CA HIS A 556 12.65 -32.41 -2.15
C HIS A 556 13.26 -32.86 -3.48
N TRP A 557 14.09 -32.02 -4.10
CA TRP A 557 14.85 -32.42 -5.30
C TRP A 557 16.18 -33.05 -4.84
N SER A 558 16.35 -34.36 -5.03
CA SER A 558 17.65 -35.03 -4.96
C SER A 558 18.23 -35.19 -6.37
N TYR A 559 19.43 -34.66 -6.59
CA TYR A 559 20.24 -34.97 -7.78
C TYR A 559 21.46 -35.76 -7.31
N GLY A 560 21.44 -37.07 -7.52
CA GLY A 560 22.51 -37.98 -7.10
C GLY A 560 22.11 -39.43 -7.32
N SER A 561 22.95 -40.15 -8.05
CA SER A 561 22.78 -41.50 -8.58
C SER A 561 22.37 -42.55 -7.54
N SER A 562 21.46 -43.43 -7.97
CA SER A 562 21.13 -44.69 -7.32
C SER A 562 22.36 -45.59 -7.11
N ALA A 563 22.90 -45.60 -5.90
CA ALA A 563 23.74 -46.68 -5.37
C ALA A 563 23.37 -46.89 -3.87
N PRO A 564 23.13 -48.13 -3.43
CA PRO A 564 22.51 -48.42 -2.13
C PRO A 564 23.50 -48.47 -0.95
N GLU A 565 24.40 -47.48 -0.82
CA GLU A 565 25.33 -47.40 0.33
C GLU A 565 25.46 -46.02 1.01
N ASP A 566 24.73 -44.98 0.57
CA ASP A 566 24.79 -43.65 1.21
C ASP A 566 23.61 -43.36 2.15
N GLU A 567 23.54 -44.03 3.31
CA GLU A 567 22.68 -43.63 4.44
C GLU A 567 23.19 -42.35 5.18
N GLY A 568 24.26 -41.71 4.70
CA GLY A 568 24.86 -40.51 5.32
C GLY A 568 24.56 -39.18 4.64
N ALA A 569 23.97 -39.16 3.44
CA ALA A 569 23.79 -37.94 2.66
C ALA A 569 22.53 -37.16 3.07
N LYS A 570 22.54 -36.56 4.27
CA LYS A 570 21.59 -35.47 4.59
C LYS A 570 21.78 -34.36 3.56
N SER A 571 20.73 -34.09 2.78
CA SER A 571 20.69 -33.03 1.79
C SER A 571 21.24 -31.72 2.37
N ARG A 572 22.33 -31.21 1.78
CA ARG A 572 22.93 -29.92 2.18
C ARG A 572 22.13 -28.71 1.70
N PHE A 573 21.08 -28.93 0.89
CA PHE A 573 20.22 -27.89 0.33
C PHE A 573 18.75 -28.35 0.33
N SER A 574 18.00 -27.91 1.33
CA SER A 574 16.54 -27.92 1.33
C SER A 574 16.11 -26.52 0.88
N LEU A 575 15.55 -26.39 -0.32
CA LEU A 575 14.84 -25.17 -0.71
C LEU A 575 13.44 -25.24 -0.07
N GLN A 576 13.11 -24.28 0.80
CA GLN A 576 11.71 -24.07 1.16
C GLN A 576 10.96 -23.69 -0.11
N GLY A 577 10.06 -24.56 -0.57
CA GLY A 577 9.41 -24.35 -1.85
C GLY A 577 8.40 -23.22 -1.80
N PRO A 578 7.96 -22.74 -2.96
CA PRO A 578 6.95 -21.69 -3.02
C PRO A 578 5.61 -22.17 -2.45
N ASP A 579 4.75 -21.21 -2.15
CA ASP A 579 3.36 -21.50 -1.86
C ASP A 579 2.56 -21.59 -3.16
N LEU A 580 1.87 -22.71 -3.35
CA LEU A 580 0.86 -22.85 -4.39
C LEU A 580 -0.38 -22.08 -3.96
N VAL A 581 -0.90 -21.24 -4.84
CA VAL A 581 -2.10 -20.44 -4.60
C VAL A 581 -3.17 -20.82 -5.60
N VAL A 582 -4.36 -21.17 -5.12
CA VAL A 582 -5.57 -21.31 -5.94
C VAL A 582 -6.50 -20.16 -5.58
N LEU A 583 -6.99 -19.44 -6.58
CA LEU A 583 -7.86 -18.30 -6.37
C LEU A 583 -9.19 -18.46 -7.11
N ALA A 584 -10.23 -17.94 -6.50
CA ALA A 584 -11.56 -17.82 -7.08
C ALA A 584 -12.14 -16.47 -6.65
N ASP A 585 -12.41 -15.61 -7.62
CA ASP A 585 -12.96 -14.28 -7.36
C ASP A 585 -14.28 -14.11 -8.10
N ALA A 586 -15.21 -13.40 -7.47
CA ALA A 586 -16.47 -13.04 -8.07
C ALA A 586 -16.89 -11.64 -7.62
N GLY A 587 -17.51 -10.87 -8.50
CA GLY A 587 -17.98 -9.54 -8.14
C GLY A 587 -18.86 -8.89 -9.18
N GLN A 588 -19.44 -7.76 -8.78
CA GLN A 588 -20.30 -6.96 -9.62
C GLN A 588 -20.17 -5.48 -9.25
N ALA A 589 -20.24 -4.61 -10.26
CA ALA A 589 -20.40 -3.17 -10.09
C ALA A 589 -21.60 -2.68 -10.92
N TRP A 590 -22.39 -1.74 -10.40
CA TRP A 590 -23.64 -1.33 -11.05
C TRP A 590 -24.05 0.12 -10.76
N LEU A 591 -24.98 0.62 -11.57
CA LEU A 591 -25.64 1.91 -11.41
C LEU A 591 -26.93 1.77 -10.60
N VAL A 592 -27.17 2.70 -9.68
CA VAL A 592 -28.38 2.71 -8.86
C VAL A 592 -29.46 3.59 -9.51
N GLY A 593 -30.69 3.10 -9.60
CA GLY A 593 -31.82 3.88 -10.12
C GLY A 593 -32.96 3.02 -10.67
N SER A 594 -33.93 3.67 -11.31
CA SER A 594 -35.16 3.06 -11.83
C SER A 594 -35.19 2.89 -13.37
N GLY A 595 -34.10 3.19 -14.06
CA GLY A 595 -33.99 3.11 -15.52
C GLY A 595 -33.39 1.80 -16.04
N PRO A 596 -33.37 1.60 -17.38
CA PRO A 596 -32.70 0.46 -18.02
C PRO A 596 -31.24 0.36 -17.59
N GLY A 597 -30.74 -0.86 -17.36
CA GLY A 597 -29.35 -1.09 -16.94
C GLY A 597 -29.03 -0.64 -15.50
N ARG A 598 -30.05 -0.22 -14.72
CA ARG A 598 -29.90 0.18 -13.32
C ARG A 598 -30.60 -0.78 -12.38
N LEU A 599 -30.11 -0.80 -11.15
CA LEU A 599 -30.71 -1.55 -10.07
C LEU A 599 -31.32 -0.61 -9.05
N ALA A 600 -32.53 -0.92 -8.58
CA ALA A 600 -33.18 -0.16 -7.52
C ALA A 600 -32.33 -0.16 -6.24
N ALA A 601 -32.36 0.95 -5.49
CA ALA A 601 -31.52 1.17 -4.31
C ALA A 601 -31.70 0.11 -3.20
N ASN A 602 -32.85 -0.56 -3.15
CA ASN A 602 -33.20 -1.60 -2.18
C ASN A 602 -32.97 -3.03 -2.70
N ARG A 603 -32.33 -3.22 -3.85
CA ARG A 603 -32.03 -4.54 -4.42
C ARG A 603 -30.52 -4.77 -4.55
N LEU A 604 -30.15 -6.05 -4.56
CA LEU A 604 -28.81 -6.54 -4.87
C LEU A 604 -28.80 -7.25 -6.24
N PRO A 605 -27.65 -7.25 -6.94
CA PRO A 605 -27.55 -7.93 -8.23
C PRO A 605 -27.73 -9.44 -8.06
N THR A 606 -28.43 -10.07 -9.00
CA THR A 606 -28.58 -11.54 -9.03
C THR A 606 -27.24 -12.19 -9.38
N PHE A 607 -26.97 -13.38 -8.84
CA PHE A 607 -25.71 -14.10 -9.08
C PHE A 607 -25.41 -14.37 -10.56
N GLY A 608 -26.44 -14.51 -11.40
CA GLY A 608 -26.26 -14.69 -12.85
C GLY A 608 -25.65 -13.48 -13.57
N SER A 609 -25.61 -12.31 -12.93
CA SER A 609 -24.96 -11.11 -13.49
C SER A 609 -23.49 -10.97 -13.07
N TRP A 610 -23.02 -11.75 -12.09
CA TRP A 610 -21.70 -11.57 -11.51
C TRP A 610 -20.61 -11.98 -12.48
N LEU A 611 -19.53 -11.20 -12.48
CA LEU A 611 -18.28 -11.58 -13.11
C LEU A 611 -17.55 -12.53 -12.18
N ALA A 612 -17.03 -13.64 -12.71
CA ALA A 612 -16.20 -14.56 -11.93
C ALA A 612 -14.94 -14.96 -12.70
N ASP A 613 -13.87 -15.24 -11.95
CA ASP A 613 -12.64 -15.83 -12.44
C ASP A 613 -12.12 -16.93 -11.51
N LEU A 614 -11.27 -17.77 -12.10
CA LEU A 614 -10.53 -18.81 -11.40
C LEU A 614 -9.07 -18.69 -11.82
N GLY A 615 -8.16 -18.93 -10.89
CA GLY A 615 -6.74 -18.85 -11.18
C GLY A 615 -5.87 -19.74 -10.31
N LEU A 616 -4.62 -19.81 -10.75
CA LEU A 616 -3.53 -20.52 -10.08
C LEU A 616 -2.34 -19.58 -9.98
N GLY A 617 -1.57 -19.67 -8.92
CA GLY A 617 -0.34 -18.92 -8.79
C GLY A 617 0.68 -19.59 -7.91
N ILE A 618 1.86 -19.01 -7.94
CA ILE A 618 3.01 -19.40 -7.14
C ILE A 618 3.49 -18.14 -6.44
N ASP A 619 3.58 -18.19 -5.10
CA ASP A 619 4.00 -17.07 -4.28
C ASP A 619 5.30 -17.40 -3.52
N TRP A 620 6.28 -16.51 -3.65
CA TRP A 620 7.55 -16.56 -2.92
C TRP A 620 7.62 -15.42 -1.91
N GLY A 621 7.04 -15.63 -0.74
CA GLY A 621 7.10 -14.68 0.38
C GLY A 621 6.58 -13.28 0.01
N GLY A 622 5.48 -13.23 -0.78
CA GLY A 622 4.79 -12.02 -1.23
C GLY A 622 5.05 -11.60 -2.68
N LEU A 623 5.85 -12.35 -3.45
CA LEU A 623 6.06 -12.11 -4.88
C LEU A 623 5.28 -13.20 -5.58
N GLY A 624 4.13 -12.85 -6.12
CA GLY A 624 3.20 -13.81 -6.66
C GLY A 624 3.13 -13.72 -8.19
N LEU A 625 3.31 -14.86 -8.85
CA LEU A 625 2.97 -15.02 -10.26
C LEU A 625 1.64 -15.76 -10.34
N TYR A 626 0.65 -15.14 -10.97
CA TYR A 626 -0.70 -15.68 -11.09
C TYR A 626 -1.12 -15.76 -12.54
N VAL A 627 -1.86 -16.81 -12.87
CA VAL A 627 -2.62 -16.96 -14.10
C VAL A 627 -4.10 -17.08 -13.73
N ALA A 628 -4.96 -16.32 -14.38
CA ALA A 628 -6.40 -16.35 -14.12
C ALA A 628 -7.21 -16.35 -15.42
N GLN A 629 -8.36 -17.04 -15.39
CA GLN A 629 -9.30 -17.19 -16.48
C GLN A 629 -10.64 -16.57 -16.09
N ALA A 630 -11.18 -15.66 -16.91
CA ALA A 630 -12.54 -15.17 -16.74
C ALA A 630 -13.54 -16.27 -17.12
N VAL A 631 -14.17 -16.89 -16.12
CA VAL A 631 -15.06 -18.04 -16.35
C VAL A 631 -16.44 -17.63 -16.87
N THR A 632 -16.88 -16.39 -16.63
CA THR A 632 -18.18 -15.90 -17.11
C THR A 632 -18.12 -15.07 -18.40
N ALA A 633 -16.93 -14.67 -18.87
CA ALA A 633 -16.78 -13.80 -20.05
C ALA A 633 -15.95 -14.39 -21.20
N GLY A 634 -15.34 -15.57 -21.01
CA GLY A 634 -14.56 -16.23 -22.07
C GLY A 634 -13.31 -15.45 -22.52
N GLU A 635 -12.80 -14.54 -21.69
CA GLU A 635 -11.57 -13.79 -21.97
C GLU A 635 -10.34 -14.71 -22.04
N PRO A 636 -9.27 -14.33 -22.75
CA PRO A 636 -8.00 -15.05 -22.70
C PRO A 636 -7.41 -15.12 -21.28
N LEU A 637 -6.61 -16.16 -21.02
CA LEU A 637 -5.83 -16.28 -19.79
C LEU A 637 -4.99 -15.02 -19.56
N ARG A 638 -5.04 -14.49 -18.34
CA ARG A 638 -4.28 -13.30 -17.92
C ARG A 638 -3.20 -13.68 -16.94
N PHE A 639 -2.01 -13.15 -17.18
CA PHE A 639 -0.85 -13.28 -16.29
C PHE A 639 -0.68 -12.01 -15.49
N THR A 640 -0.56 -12.17 -14.17
CA THR A 640 -0.40 -11.09 -13.21
C THR A 640 0.81 -11.34 -12.34
N LEU A 641 1.66 -10.31 -12.19
CA LEU A 641 2.72 -10.26 -11.21
C LEU A 641 2.25 -9.38 -10.04
N ARG A 642 2.30 -9.90 -8.81
CA ARG A 642 1.96 -9.16 -7.58
C ARG A 642 3.21 -9.02 -6.72
N LEU A 643 3.33 -7.88 -6.02
CA LEU A 643 4.44 -7.59 -5.09
C LEU A 643 4.00 -7.64 -3.63
N ASP A 644 2.73 -7.95 -3.40
CA ASP A 644 2.11 -8.13 -2.11
C ASP A 644 1.10 -9.29 -2.16
N HIS A 645 0.71 -9.79 -0.98
CA HIS A 645 -0.37 -10.76 -0.90
C HIS A 645 -1.69 -10.11 -1.34
N ARG A 646 -2.57 -10.91 -1.96
CA ARG A 646 -3.78 -10.38 -2.62
C ARG A 646 -4.69 -9.62 -1.65
N PHE A 647 -4.83 -10.08 -0.41
CA PHE A 647 -5.55 -9.38 0.66
C PHE A 647 -5.17 -9.87 2.07
#